data_AF-A0A945PEX1-F1
#
_entry.id   AF-A0A945PEX1-F1
#
_cell.length_a   1.000
_cell.length_b   1.000
_cell.length_c   1.000
_cell.angle_alpha   90.00
_cell.angle_beta   90.00
_cell.angle_gamma   90.00
#
_symmetry.space_group_name_H-M   'P 1'
#
loop_
_entity.id
_entity.type
_entity.pdbx_description
1 polymer ?
#
loop_
_entity_poly.entity_id
_entity_poly.type
_entity_poly.pdbx_seq_one_letter_code
_entity_poly.pdbx_strand_id
1 'polypeptide(L)'
;MNSAILRIRGLDAARYGIENLEIPLGQLICFRGGAGSGAQALAHDVLLGESRRRFLRALSPQDRERFGGLGHPVEMEDASGLPPAQSLPGNLLHGRVVDVLHLRSDLARILQTLVQTTCRHCGGECQHLDDDRAVEVVQTHEAITDRCLVIAPLELSEPPTATVYDELVRAGFPRVLIADEVQRIDSDDAKGRRSTLDQLTIHIVIDRLVPATATPARLGEAIRNARAMAHGRVFLKIENNEQDVRWLNRQFSCRACGLSAQQLVWGHWLDEDEASASNQIAGSTLAGRALADLKTSQIGDFDAWLSNLLEDPLPIHCSTSDHTSLIVRARSLLAPAIELGLGKLPLWRQWSHLAFGERLLLSVAAAISQRLSGLLHVVVPPLSGLPAATLSVVMDGLGRLVTQGGTVVFVDADSAVAARAQVVVDLQKVESQEQQPSAKVQRVERDGMLVIRPRSPVADSTPLDPDLRLDLPLGCLICVDGSSGSGKSALLRQLTLGLTGSADCRSDFAIDATGIRRCLHMSDEVLRASQGTLMQLLTLGRDLARLFAATSSAQEHQLRSESFELERPGGRCARCEGVGEIVHRLEYVEDLVVICPDCEGRRFREEVFVATVRGASIGDLMEMTVDEAARFLHREQRPQAILRAAQVDGLASYQLGTPVHRLDRLLILRALLAAHAGRADHRDLFLVERAGAGEDQAGARQVHESLRRLVARGATVVATRAMAVTPDNADWLVSMGPGTGAAGGRIVVSKQVSGPA
;
A
#
# COMPACT_ATOMS: atom_id res chain seq x y z
N MET A 1 -3.97 12.14 -39.92
CA MET A 1 -4.20 12.99 -38.74
C MET A 1 -2.84 13.45 -38.26
N ASN A 2 -2.56 14.75 -38.15
CA ASN A 2 -1.29 15.23 -37.59
C ASN A 2 -1.22 14.80 -36.12
N SER A 3 -0.43 13.78 -35.80
CA SER A 3 -0.16 13.40 -34.41
C SER A 3 0.53 14.57 -33.72
N ALA A 4 -0.01 15.02 -32.59
CA ALA A 4 0.67 15.99 -31.74
C ALA A 4 2.05 15.44 -31.36
N ILE A 5 3.07 16.30 -31.29
CA ILE A 5 4.46 15.89 -31.00
C ILE A 5 4.85 16.51 -29.67
N LEU A 6 5.42 15.68 -28.79
CA LEU A 6 6.14 16.15 -27.60
C LEU A 6 7.57 16.50 -28.00
N ARG A 7 8.02 17.71 -27.66
CA ARG A 7 9.40 18.17 -27.86
C ARG A 7 10.00 18.61 -26.53
N ILE A 8 11.17 18.09 -26.20
CA ILE A 8 11.98 18.51 -25.04
C ILE A 8 13.40 18.82 -25.53
N ARG A 9 13.97 19.94 -25.10
CA ARG A 9 15.29 20.43 -25.54
C ARG A 9 16.21 20.81 -24.38
N GLY A 10 17.51 20.64 -24.60
CA GLY A 10 18.55 21.06 -23.66
C GLY A 10 18.65 20.22 -22.39
N LEU A 11 18.38 18.92 -22.48
CA LEU A 11 18.59 17.99 -21.39
C LEU A 11 20.09 17.68 -21.21
N ASP A 12 20.51 17.41 -19.97
CA ASP A 12 21.84 16.88 -19.69
C ASP A 12 22.00 15.46 -20.28
N ALA A 13 22.70 15.36 -21.41
CA ALA A 13 22.95 14.11 -22.10
C ALA A 13 23.73 13.09 -21.24
N ALA A 14 24.57 13.54 -20.30
CA ALA A 14 25.33 12.65 -19.42
C ALA A 14 24.41 11.92 -18.42
N ARG A 15 23.33 12.59 -18.00
CA ARG A 15 22.35 12.04 -17.06
C ARG A 15 21.21 11.30 -17.75
N TYR A 16 20.67 11.84 -18.83
CA TYR A 16 19.44 11.32 -19.47
C TYR A 16 19.69 10.53 -20.76
N GLY A 17 20.93 10.47 -21.24
CA GLY A 17 21.32 9.76 -22.46
C GLY A 17 20.90 10.45 -23.76
N ILE A 18 20.28 11.63 -23.67
CA ILE A 18 19.81 12.42 -24.81
C ILE A 18 19.72 13.90 -24.43
N GLU A 19 20.04 14.78 -25.39
CA GLU A 19 19.94 16.24 -25.22
C GLU A 19 18.60 16.80 -25.72
N ASN A 20 18.09 16.25 -26.83
CA ASN A 20 16.86 16.70 -27.48
C ASN A 20 15.97 15.50 -27.79
N LEU A 21 14.73 15.52 -27.32
CA LEU A 21 13.75 14.44 -27.48
C LEU A 21 12.55 14.93 -28.28
N GLU A 22 12.22 14.23 -29.35
CA GLU A 22 10.96 14.42 -30.09
C GLU A 22 10.22 13.08 -30.23
N ILE A 23 9.01 12.98 -29.70
CA ILE A 23 8.19 11.76 -29.79
C ILE A 23 6.75 12.06 -30.20
N PRO A 24 6.12 11.20 -31.05
CA PRO A 24 4.72 11.36 -31.43
C PRO A 24 3.80 10.94 -30.28
N LEU A 25 2.80 11.76 -29.98
CA LEU A 25 1.74 11.40 -29.03
C LEU A 25 0.69 10.49 -29.68
N GLY A 26 -0.04 9.77 -28.84
CA GLY A 26 -1.08 8.82 -29.26
C GLY A 26 -0.52 7.48 -29.75
N GLN A 27 0.68 7.12 -29.31
CA GLN A 27 1.37 5.90 -29.71
C GLN A 27 1.95 5.15 -28.50
N LEU A 28 2.30 3.88 -28.73
CA LEU A 28 3.06 3.04 -27.83
C LEU A 28 4.56 3.19 -28.13
N ILE A 29 5.31 3.73 -27.17
CA ILE A 29 6.69 4.18 -27.34
C ILE A 29 7.59 3.43 -26.35
N CYS A 30 8.72 2.93 -26.83
CA CYS A 30 9.75 2.32 -26.00
C CYS A 30 10.97 3.24 -25.89
N PHE A 31 11.40 3.54 -24.66
CA PHE A 31 12.73 4.07 -24.39
C PHE A 31 13.67 2.90 -24.16
N ARG A 32 14.51 2.63 -25.16
CA ARG A 32 15.41 1.48 -25.14
C ARG A 32 16.77 1.87 -24.58
N GLY A 33 17.12 1.30 -23.43
CA GLY A 33 18.41 1.53 -22.79
C GLY A 33 18.60 0.69 -21.53
N GLY A 34 19.81 0.14 -21.35
CA GLY A 34 20.19 -0.64 -20.17
C GLY A 34 20.51 0.23 -18.94
N ALA A 35 20.98 -0.40 -17.86
CA ALA A 35 21.40 0.30 -16.65
C ALA A 35 22.47 1.38 -16.98
N GLY A 36 22.25 2.60 -16.51
CA GLY A 36 23.14 3.76 -16.75
C GLY A 36 22.97 4.45 -18.10
N SER A 37 21.98 4.08 -18.93
CA SER A 37 21.65 4.78 -20.18
C SER A 37 20.87 6.09 -20.00
N GLY A 38 20.41 6.38 -18.78
CA GLY A 38 19.53 7.52 -18.50
C GLY A 38 18.06 7.30 -18.85
N ALA A 39 17.67 6.16 -19.44
CA ALA A 39 16.30 5.88 -19.88
C ALA A 39 15.24 5.98 -18.77
N GLN A 40 15.51 5.35 -17.63
CA GLN A 40 14.61 5.41 -16.48
C GLN A 40 14.57 6.83 -15.89
N ALA A 41 15.72 7.52 -15.84
CA ALA A 41 15.78 8.91 -15.36
C ALA A 41 15.00 9.85 -16.28
N LEU A 42 15.08 9.66 -17.60
CA LEU A 42 14.30 10.42 -18.57
C LEU A 42 12.79 10.20 -18.38
N ALA A 43 12.37 8.95 -18.19
CA ALA A 43 10.96 8.63 -17.95
C ALA A 43 10.44 9.19 -16.62
N HIS A 44 11.23 9.05 -15.54
CA HIS A 44 10.81 9.42 -14.19
C HIS A 44 10.99 10.91 -13.89
N ASP A 45 12.20 11.43 -14.05
CA ASP A 45 12.53 12.80 -13.66
C ASP A 45 11.96 13.81 -14.66
N VAL A 46 12.02 13.50 -15.96
CA VAL A 46 11.59 14.43 -17.02
C VAL A 46 10.10 14.28 -17.31
N LEU A 47 9.64 13.12 -17.79
CA LEU A 47 8.24 13.00 -18.22
C LEU A 47 7.27 13.10 -17.04
N LEU A 48 7.43 12.25 -16.01
CA LEU A 48 6.55 12.28 -14.83
C LEU A 48 6.81 13.53 -13.98
N GLY A 49 8.07 13.84 -13.68
CA GLY A 49 8.44 14.97 -12.83
C GLY A 49 7.99 16.33 -13.37
N GLU A 50 8.24 16.65 -14.65
CA GLU A 50 7.82 17.93 -15.22
C GLU A 50 6.30 18.02 -15.42
N SER A 51 5.65 16.93 -15.87
CA SER A 51 4.18 16.87 -15.97
C SER A 51 3.54 17.21 -14.61
N ARG A 52 4.03 16.56 -13.56
CA ARG A 52 3.55 16.78 -12.20
C ARG A 52 3.75 18.22 -11.75
N ARG A 53 4.93 18.79 -12.02
CA ARG A 53 5.22 20.18 -11.68
C ARG A 53 4.28 21.15 -12.36
N ARG A 54 3.92 20.91 -13.63
CA ARG A 54 2.91 21.69 -14.37
C ARG A 54 1.53 21.58 -13.74
N PHE A 55 1.13 20.37 -13.34
CA PHE A 55 -0.12 20.16 -12.62
C PHE A 55 -0.19 20.97 -11.32
N LEU A 56 0.87 20.93 -10.50
CA LEU A 56 0.94 21.69 -9.24
C LEU A 56 0.91 23.20 -9.46
N ARG A 57 1.49 23.71 -10.57
CA ARG A 57 1.42 25.14 -10.93
C ARG A 57 -0.01 25.61 -11.18
N ALA A 58 -0.89 24.71 -11.64
CA ALA A 58 -2.29 25.04 -11.88
C ALA A 58 -3.13 25.11 -10.58
N LEU A 59 -2.60 24.62 -9.45
CA LEU A 59 -3.29 24.68 -8.16
C LEU A 59 -3.34 26.11 -7.59
N SER A 60 -4.31 26.35 -6.70
CA SER A 60 -4.45 27.62 -6.01
C SER A 60 -3.18 27.96 -5.19
N PRO A 61 -2.88 29.24 -4.94
CA PRO A 61 -1.74 29.62 -4.10
C PRO A 61 -1.74 28.94 -2.72
N GLN A 62 -2.92 28.80 -2.10
CA GLN A 62 -3.10 28.15 -0.80
C GLN A 62 -2.79 26.65 -0.86
N ASP A 63 -3.23 25.96 -1.92
CA ASP A 63 -2.92 24.55 -2.11
C ASP A 63 -1.43 24.34 -2.38
N ARG A 64 -0.80 25.21 -3.18
CA ARG A 64 0.65 25.17 -3.43
C ARG A 64 1.46 25.36 -2.15
N GLU A 65 1.03 26.27 -1.27
CA GLU A 65 1.65 26.51 0.02
C GLU A 65 1.47 25.30 0.97
N ARG A 66 0.26 24.71 0.99
CA ARG A 66 -0.04 23.46 1.73
C ARG A 66 0.86 22.31 1.30
N PHE A 67 1.19 22.24 0.01
CA PHE A 67 2.03 21.22 -0.58
C PHE A 67 3.53 21.53 -0.57
N GLY A 68 3.97 22.61 0.11
CA GLY A 68 5.39 22.90 0.29
C GLY A 68 6.12 23.37 -0.97
N GLY A 69 5.40 23.91 -1.95
CA GLY A 69 5.96 24.48 -3.18
C GLY A 69 5.88 23.56 -4.40
N LEU A 70 6.63 23.91 -5.44
CA LEU A 70 6.71 23.15 -6.69
C LEU A 70 7.89 22.17 -6.60
N GLY A 71 7.73 20.93 -7.09
CA GLY A 71 8.85 19.98 -7.22
C GLY A 71 10.04 20.56 -8.00
N HIS A 72 11.21 19.91 -7.90
CA HIS A 72 12.47 20.42 -8.48
C HIS A 72 12.32 20.61 -10.01
N PRO A 73 12.72 21.77 -10.58
CA PRO A 73 12.88 21.90 -12.02
C PRO A 73 13.85 20.86 -12.56
N VAL A 74 13.49 20.14 -13.61
CA VAL A 74 14.50 19.56 -14.48
C VAL A 74 15.17 20.72 -15.22
N GLU A 75 16.50 20.77 -15.20
CA GLU A 75 17.27 21.70 -16.03
C GLU A 75 17.10 21.29 -17.49
N MET A 76 16.38 22.13 -18.24
CA MET A 76 16.11 21.98 -19.67
C MET A 76 15.74 23.34 -20.27
N GLU A 77 15.96 23.52 -21.56
CA GLU A 77 15.67 24.77 -22.28
C GLU A 77 14.17 24.95 -22.55
N ASP A 78 13.51 23.90 -23.05
CA ASP A 78 12.09 23.92 -23.38
C ASP A 78 11.46 22.52 -23.28
N ALA A 79 10.17 22.50 -22.97
CA ALA A 79 9.34 21.30 -23.05
C ALA A 79 7.93 21.67 -23.56
N SER A 80 7.70 21.48 -24.86
CA SER A 80 6.43 21.80 -25.52
C SER A 80 5.64 20.53 -25.84
N GLY A 81 4.32 20.58 -25.59
CA GLY A 81 3.41 19.46 -25.87
C GLY A 81 3.42 18.33 -24.83
N LEU A 82 3.97 18.53 -23.62
CA LEU A 82 3.93 17.53 -22.54
C LEU A 82 2.53 17.46 -21.91
N PRO A 83 1.80 16.34 -22.08
CA PRO A 83 0.49 16.14 -21.45
C PRO A 83 0.62 15.78 -19.97
N PRO A 84 -0.50 15.76 -19.21
CA PRO A 84 -0.53 15.15 -17.88
C PRO A 84 -0.12 13.68 -17.95
N ALA A 85 0.80 13.30 -17.10
CA ALA A 85 1.44 11.99 -17.06
C ALA A 85 1.13 11.24 -15.77
N GLN A 86 1.03 9.92 -15.87
CA GLN A 86 0.73 8.99 -14.79
C GLN A 86 1.70 7.81 -14.84
N SER A 87 2.24 7.38 -13.70
CA SER A 87 3.11 6.21 -13.63
C SER A 87 2.29 4.92 -13.60
N LEU A 88 2.75 3.89 -14.31
CA LEU A 88 2.18 2.54 -14.30
C LEU A 88 3.29 1.50 -14.04
N PRO A 89 3.21 0.66 -12.99
CA PRO A 89 2.22 0.71 -11.93
C PRO A 89 2.45 1.93 -11.01
N GLY A 90 1.37 2.52 -10.49
CA GLY A 90 1.45 3.69 -9.60
C GLY A 90 2.12 3.37 -8.26
N ASN A 91 2.60 4.39 -7.56
CA ASN A 91 3.28 4.21 -6.26
C ASN A 91 2.28 4.24 -5.07
N LEU A 92 1.48 3.18 -4.94
CA LEU A 92 0.48 3.04 -3.87
C LEU A 92 1.05 2.21 -2.71
N LEU A 93 1.88 2.80 -1.86
CA LEU A 93 2.61 2.09 -0.79
C LEU A 93 1.73 1.29 0.19
N HIS A 94 0.46 1.70 0.38
CA HIS A 94 -0.46 1.11 1.35
C HIS A 94 -1.84 0.74 0.78
N GLY A 95 -2.03 0.84 -0.54
CA GLY A 95 -3.32 0.53 -1.17
C GLY A 95 -3.60 -0.97 -1.25
N ARG A 96 -4.88 -1.34 -1.37
CA ARG A 96 -5.32 -2.69 -1.74
C ARG A 96 -5.88 -2.70 -3.16
N VAL A 97 -6.15 -3.90 -3.68
CA VAL A 97 -6.78 -4.08 -4.99
C VAL A 97 -8.09 -3.28 -5.11
N VAL A 98 -8.93 -3.27 -4.07
CA VAL A 98 -10.17 -2.47 -4.02
C VAL A 98 -9.93 -0.96 -4.17
N ASP A 99 -8.81 -0.45 -3.65
CA ASP A 99 -8.47 0.97 -3.69
C ASP A 99 -7.93 1.36 -5.06
N VAL A 100 -7.07 0.51 -5.64
CA VAL A 100 -6.51 0.71 -6.99
C VAL A 100 -7.61 0.74 -8.05
N LEU A 101 -8.66 -0.07 -7.88
CA LEU A 101 -9.81 -0.11 -8.79
C LEU A 101 -10.85 0.99 -8.50
N HIS A 102 -10.59 1.87 -7.53
CA HIS A 102 -11.49 2.95 -7.12
C HIS A 102 -12.88 2.49 -6.65
N LEU A 103 -12.97 1.27 -6.11
CA LEU A 103 -14.24 0.64 -5.71
C LEU A 103 -14.67 1.00 -4.30
N ARG A 104 -13.74 1.46 -3.45
CA ARG A 104 -13.97 1.67 -2.01
C ARG A 104 -15.19 2.54 -1.72
N SER A 105 -15.28 3.71 -2.34
CA SER A 105 -16.39 4.66 -2.11
C SER A 105 -17.73 4.13 -2.61
N ASP A 106 -17.74 3.49 -3.79
CA ASP A 106 -18.95 2.91 -4.35
C ASP A 106 -19.43 1.73 -3.50
N LEU A 107 -18.51 0.86 -3.06
CA LEU A 107 -18.80 -0.25 -2.18
C LEU A 107 -19.34 0.21 -0.83
N ALA A 108 -18.75 1.23 -0.21
CA ALA A 108 -19.24 1.78 1.05
C ALA A 108 -20.69 2.27 0.91
N ARG A 109 -21.03 2.93 -0.20
CA ARG A 109 -22.40 3.37 -0.48
C ARG A 109 -23.35 2.20 -0.75
N ILE A 110 -22.94 1.23 -1.55
CA ILE A 110 -23.74 0.01 -1.82
C ILE A 110 -24.05 -0.72 -0.50
N LEU A 111 -23.05 -0.92 0.37
CA LEU A 111 -23.25 -1.58 1.66
C LEU A 111 -24.12 -0.76 2.60
N GLN A 112 -23.95 0.56 2.63
CA GLN A 112 -24.79 1.47 3.42
C GLN A 112 -26.27 1.38 3.02
N THR A 113 -26.54 1.22 1.72
CA THR A 113 -27.88 1.16 1.18
C THR A 113 -28.52 -0.22 1.35
N LEU A 114 -27.78 -1.31 1.11
CA LEU A 114 -28.37 -2.63 0.99
C LEU A 114 -28.26 -3.51 2.24
N VAL A 115 -27.31 -3.25 3.14
CA VAL A 115 -27.11 -4.11 4.30
C VAL A 115 -28.17 -3.83 5.36
N GLN A 116 -28.99 -4.83 5.65
CA GLN A 116 -29.82 -4.86 6.84
C GLN A 116 -28.98 -5.26 8.06
N THR A 117 -28.86 -4.36 9.02
CA THR A 117 -28.26 -4.68 10.32
C THR A 117 -29.29 -5.32 11.24
N THR A 118 -28.97 -6.47 11.81
CA THR A 118 -29.82 -7.17 12.76
C THR A 118 -29.40 -6.87 14.21
N CYS A 119 -30.38 -6.85 15.11
CA CYS A 119 -30.15 -6.65 16.53
C CYS A 119 -29.57 -7.93 17.16
N ARG A 120 -28.45 -7.83 17.86
CA ARG A 120 -27.85 -8.98 18.56
C ARG A 120 -28.69 -9.51 19.73
N HIS A 121 -29.59 -8.69 20.28
CA HIS A 121 -30.41 -9.07 21.42
C HIS A 121 -31.65 -9.87 20.99
N CYS A 122 -32.36 -9.42 19.96
CA CYS A 122 -33.65 -10.00 19.55
C CYS A 122 -33.72 -10.45 18.09
N GLY A 123 -32.68 -10.25 17.29
CA GLY A 123 -32.66 -10.56 15.86
C GLY A 123 -33.43 -9.58 14.97
N GLY A 124 -34.20 -8.64 15.55
CA GLY A 124 -35.00 -7.67 14.80
C GLY A 124 -34.17 -6.63 14.03
N GLU A 125 -34.77 -6.01 13.03
CA GLU A 125 -34.08 -5.05 12.16
C GLU A 125 -33.72 -3.74 12.88
N CYS A 126 -32.50 -3.26 12.68
CA CYS A 126 -32.03 -1.96 13.13
C CYS A 126 -32.02 -0.95 11.98
N GLN A 127 -32.61 0.23 12.18
CA GLN A 127 -32.69 1.27 11.16
C GLN A 127 -32.57 2.68 11.76
N HIS A 128 -32.15 3.65 10.93
CA HIS A 128 -32.25 5.08 11.23
C HIS A 128 -33.54 5.60 10.60
N LEU A 129 -34.39 6.25 11.40
CA LEU A 129 -35.66 6.80 10.94
C LEU A 129 -35.69 8.29 11.26
N ASP A 130 -35.64 9.14 10.25
CA ASP A 130 -36.03 10.56 10.41
C ASP A 130 -37.55 10.67 10.62
N ASP A 131 -38.06 11.89 10.79
CA ASP A 131 -39.47 12.11 11.14
C ASP A 131 -40.40 11.72 9.97
N ASP A 132 -40.03 12.08 8.74
CA ASP A 132 -40.85 11.83 7.54
C ASP A 132 -40.87 10.35 7.18
N ARG A 133 -39.72 9.67 7.25
CA ARG A 133 -39.61 8.24 7.01
C ARG A 133 -40.34 7.42 8.05
N ALA A 134 -40.34 7.85 9.32
CA ALA A 134 -41.11 7.18 10.37
C ALA A 134 -42.62 7.19 10.07
N VAL A 135 -43.16 8.32 9.57
CA VAL A 135 -44.56 8.43 9.13
C VAL A 135 -44.82 7.50 7.95
N GLU A 136 -43.95 7.52 6.94
CA GLU A 136 -44.11 6.70 5.73
C GLU A 136 -44.08 5.19 6.03
N VAL A 137 -43.18 4.75 6.91
CA VAL A 137 -43.09 3.34 7.33
C VAL A 137 -44.36 2.89 8.03
N VAL A 138 -44.86 3.68 8.98
CA VAL A 138 -46.05 3.32 9.76
C VAL A 138 -47.32 3.31 8.89
N GLN A 139 -47.49 4.29 8.00
CA GLN A 139 -48.72 4.44 7.21
C GLN A 139 -48.73 3.59 5.94
N THR A 140 -47.61 3.51 5.22
CA THR A 140 -47.56 2.88 3.88
C THR A 140 -47.09 1.44 3.96
N HIS A 141 -46.12 1.14 4.82
CA HIS A 141 -45.46 -0.16 4.84
C HIS A 141 -46.13 -1.13 5.82
N GLU A 142 -46.40 -0.68 7.05
CA GLU A 142 -47.06 -1.50 8.07
C GLU A 142 -48.59 -1.39 8.01
N ALA A 143 -49.11 -0.32 7.39
CA ALA A 143 -50.53 -0.07 7.19
C ALA A 143 -51.37 -0.33 8.45
N ILE A 144 -50.91 0.13 9.61
CA ILE A 144 -51.51 -0.22 10.91
C ILE A 144 -52.93 0.36 10.98
N THR A 145 -53.93 -0.53 10.98
CA THR A 145 -55.36 -0.19 11.02
C THR A 145 -55.93 -0.10 12.43
N ASP A 146 -55.23 -0.64 13.42
CA ASP A 146 -55.65 -0.61 14.82
C ASP A 146 -55.31 0.72 15.51
N ARG A 147 -55.93 0.95 16.68
CA ARG A 147 -55.61 2.09 17.53
C ARG A 147 -54.24 1.89 18.17
N CYS A 148 -53.42 2.93 18.10
CA CYS A 148 -52.08 2.96 18.67
C CYS A 148 -51.92 4.11 19.66
N LEU A 149 -51.09 3.85 20.67
CA LEU A 149 -50.55 4.86 21.57
C LEU A 149 -49.17 5.26 21.09
N VAL A 150 -48.94 6.57 20.91
CA VAL A 150 -47.61 7.14 20.64
C VAL A 150 -46.96 7.45 21.99
N ILE A 151 -45.84 6.78 22.29
CA ILE A 151 -45.27 6.78 23.64
C ILE A 151 -43.84 7.31 23.64
N ALA A 152 -43.57 8.26 24.54
CA ALA A 152 -42.24 8.77 24.84
C ALA A 152 -41.69 8.10 26.10
N PRO A 153 -40.66 7.23 26.00
CA PRO A 153 -39.98 6.66 27.16
C PRO A 153 -39.01 7.68 27.76
N LEU A 154 -39.46 8.45 28.74
CA LEU A 154 -38.63 9.41 29.45
C LEU A 154 -37.76 8.69 30.47
N GLU A 155 -36.45 8.69 30.26
CA GLU A 155 -35.48 8.18 31.22
C GLU A 155 -35.02 9.29 32.16
N LEU A 156 -35.01 9.01 33.46
CA LEU A 156 -34.62 9.93 34.51
C LEU A 156 -33.36 9.42 35.21
N SER A 157 -32.48 10.33 35.62
CA SER A 157 -31.27 10.01 36.39
C SER A 157 -31.58 9.62 37.84
N GLU A 158 -32.71 10.11 38.36
CA GLU A 158 -33.20 9.89 39.71
C GLU A 158 -34.71 9.60 39.67
N PRO A 159 -35.27 8.93 40.69
CA PRO A 159 -36.70 8.69 40.77
C PRO A 159 -37.52 9.99 40.68
N PRO A 160 -38.68 9.98 40.01
CA PRO A 160 -39.44 11.18 39.72
C PRO A 160 -39.99 11.87 40.98
N THR A 161 -39.65 13.14 41.11
CA THR A 161 -40.18 14.02 42.18
C THR A 161 -41.53 14.62 41.76
N ALA A 162 -42.26 15.18 42.73
CA ALA A 162 -43.54 15.86 42.47
C ALA A 162 -43.44 16.96 41.41
N THR A 163 -42.30 17.66 41.34
CA THR A 163 -42.05 18.73 40.36
C THR A 163 -42.02 18.19 38.93
N VAL A 164 -41.45 17.00 38.70
CA VAL A 164 -41.42 16.36 37.38
C VAL A 164 -42.84 16.08 36.87
N TYR A 165 -43.71 15.54 37.72
CA TYR A 165 -45.11 15.29 37.34
C TYR A 165 -45.88 16.58 37.04
N ASP A 166 -45.66 17.62 37.85
CA ASP A 166 -46.34 18.91 37.65
C ASP A 166 -45.87 19.59 36.35
N GLU A 167 -44.60 19.47 35.99
CA GLU A 167 -44.07 19.93 34.70
C GLU A 167 -44.67 19.17 33.52
N LEU A 168 -44.77 17.83 33.61
CA LEU A 168 -45.40 17.01 32.57
C LEU A 168 -46.87 17.37 32.36
N VAL A 169 -47.63 17.59 33.44
CA VAL A 169 -49.03 18.02 33.37
C VAL A 169 -49.15 19.41 32.76
N ARG A 170 -48.30 20.37 33.18
CA ARG A 170 -48.28 21.73 32.59
C ARG A 170 -47.91 21.73 31.11
N ALA A 171 -47.04 20.81 30.68
CA ALA A 171 -46.67 20.62 29.29
C ALA A 171 -47.76 19.93 28.45
N GLY A 172 -48.88 19.50 29.07
CA GLY A 172 -50.02 18.90 28.38
C GLY A 172 -50.01 17.37 28.31
N PHE A 173 -49.16 16.70 29.11
CA PHE A 173 -49.00 15.24 29.09
C PHE A 173 -49.45 14.59 30.42
N PRO A 174 -50.76 14.57 30.72
CA PRO A 174 -51.27 14.07 32.00
C PRO A 174 -51.40 12.54 32.07
N ARG A 175 -50.87 11.78 31.10
CA ARG A 175 -51.09 10.34 30.96
C ARG A 175 -49.78 9.57 30.82
N VAL A 176 -49.68 8.46 31.55
CA VAL A 176 -48.54 7.53 31.52
C VAL A 176 -49.05 6.09 31.30
N LEU A 177 -48.23 5.25 30.68
CA LEU A 177 -48.50 3.82 30.48
C LEU A 177 -47.75 2.99 31.52
N ILE A 178 -48.47 2.17 32.29
CA ILE A 178 -47.89 1.28 33.31
C ILE A 178 -48.58 -0.07 33.20
N ALA A 179 -47.81 -1.15 33.01
CA ALA A 179 -48.34 -2.52 32.91
C ALA A 179 -49.54 -2.62 31.92
N ASP A 180 -49.40 -1.98 30.75
CA ASP A 180 -50.41 -1.87 29.69
C ASP A 180 -51.72 -1.12 30.06
N GLU A 181 -51.79 -0.50 31.24
CA GLU A 181 -52.87 0.44 31.60
C GLU A 181 -52.43 1.91 31.45
N VAL A 182 -53.29 2.72 30.82
CA VAL A 182 -53.09 4.18 30.75
C VAL A 182 -53.63 4.81 32.03
N GLN A 183 -52.75 5.42 32.83
CA GLN A 183 -53.07 6.06 34.11
C GLN A 183 -52.82 7.57 34.05
N ARG A 184 -53.57 8.34 34.84
CA ARG A 184 -53.40 9.79 34.92
C ARG A 184 -52.41 10.18 36.03
N ILE A 185 -51.77 11.34 35.87
CA ILE A 185 -50.78 11.91 36.80
C ILE A 185 -51.13 13.34 37.26
N ASP A 186 -52.38 13.78 37.08
CA ASP A 186 -52.86 15.06 37.61
C ASP A 186 -52.97 15.04 39.15
N SER A 187 -53.13 16.23 39.74
CA SER A 187 -53.18 16.40 41.21
C SER A 187 -54.30 15.59 41.88
N ASP A 188 -55.34 15.25 41.12
CA ASP A 188 -56.57 14.63 41.62
C ASP A 188 -56.52 13.08 41.51
N ASP A 189 -55.65 12.53 40.67
CA ASP A 189 -55.45 11.08 40.50
C ASP A 189 -53.99 10.70 40.79
N ALA A 190 -53.75 10.26 42.02
CA ALA A 190 -52.43 9.81 42.46
C ALA A 190 -52.11 8.37 42.05
N LYS A 191 -52.98 7.62 41.33
CA LYS A 191 -52.68 6.22 40.97
C LYS A 191 -51.44 6.14 40.08
N GLY A 192 -51.40 6.93 39.00
CA GLY A 192 -50.25 6.99 38.10
C GLY A 192 -49.00 7.48 38.81
N ARG A 193 -49.09 8.58 39.58
CA ARG A 193 -47.96 9.13 40.35
C ARG A 193 -47.36 8.07 41.29
N ARG A 194 -48.20 7.37 42.07
CA ARG A 194 -47.78 6.32 43.02
C ARG A 194 -47.13 5.13 42.34
N SER A 195 -47.65 4.72 41.19
CA SER A 195 -47.16 3.54 40.45
C SER A 195 -45.83 3.79 39.72
N THR A 196 -45.42 5.04 39.50
CA THR A 196 -44.12 5.40 38.88
C THR A 196 -43.08 5.98 39.84
N LEU A 197 -43.37 6.10 41.15
CA LEU A 197 -42.46 6.74 42.13
C LEU A 197 -41.05 6.14 42.16
N ASP A 198 -40.95 4.82 42.00
CA ASP A 198 -39.67 4.10 42.06
C ASP A 198 -39.11 3.75 40.67
N GLN A 199 -39.73 4.25 39.60
CA GLN A 199 -39.33 3.94 38.23
C GLN A 199 -38.38 5.01 37.69
N LEU A 200 -37.27 4.58 37.10
CA LEU A 200 -36.32 5.45 36.40
C LEU A 200 -36.73 5.70 34.94
N THR A 201 -37.77 5.04 34.45
CA THR A 201 -38.30 5.22 33.10
C THR A 201 -39.80 5.39 33.15
N ILE A 202 -40.30 6.52 32.64
CA ILE A 202 -41.72 6.84 32.59
C ILE A 202 -42.17 6.81 31.14
N HIS A 203 -43.15 5.96 30.82
CA HIS A 203 -43.73 5.86 29.49
C HIS A 203 -44.87 6.87 29.35
N ILE A 204 -44.61 8.02 28.74
CA ILE A 204 -45.57 9.11 28.61
C ILE A 204 -46.39 8.94 27.33
N VAL A 205 -47.71 9.03 27.43
CA VAL A 205 -48.61 8.91 26.26
C VAL A 205 -48.78 10.29 25.62
N ILE A 206 -48.28 10.45 24.39
CA ILE A 206 -48.27 11.72 23.65
C ILE A 206 -49.55 11.91 22.83
N ASP A 207 -49.93 10.90 22.05
CA ASP A 207 -51.18 10.91 21.26
C ASP A 207 -51.77 9.49 21.20
N ARG A 208 -53.07 9.42 20.93
CA ARG A 208 -53.81 8.19 20.62
C ARG A 208 -54.48 8.37 19.27
N LEU A 209 -54.05 7.58 18.28
CA LEU A 209 -54.51 7.70 16.90
C LEU A 209 -54.57 6.34 16.20
N VAL A 210 -55.23 6.29 15.05
CA VAL A 210 -55.19 5.14 14.13
C VAL A 210 -54.30 5.55 12.95
N PRO A 211 -53.08 5.00 12.81
CA PRO A 211 -52.11 5.52 11.85
C PRO A 211 -52.59 5.51 10.40
N ALA A 212 -53.31 4.46 9.97
CA ALA A 212 -53.84 4.34 8.61
C ALA A 212 -54.86 5.43 8.23
N THR A 213 -55.55 6.04 9.19
CA THR A 213 -56.58 7.07 8.93
C THR A 213 -56.16 8.47 9.40
N ALA A 214 -55.05 8.58 10.12
CA ALA A 214 -54.51 9.86 10.56
C ALA A 214 -53.88 10.65 9.40
N THR A 215 -53.95 11.98 9.46
CA THR A 215 -53.19 12.81 8.52
C THR A 215 -51.69 12.66 8.77
N PRO A 216 -50.84 12.62 7.73
CA PRO A 216 -49.38 12.53 7.88
C PRO A 216 -48.81 13.61 8.81
N ALA A 217 -49.39 14.82 8.76
CA ALA A 217 -49.03 15.94 9.63
C ALA A 217 -49.25 15.63 11.12
N ARG A 218 -50.40 15.04 11.49
CA ARG A 218 -50.73 14.69 12.88
C ARG A 218 -49.80 13.60 13.43
N LEU A 219 -49.58 12.54 12.64
CA LEU A 219 -48.68 11.47 13.04
C LEU A 219 -47.24 11.96 13.18
N GLY A 220 -46.77 12.77 12.22
CA GLY A 220 -45.45 13.38 12.27
C GLY A 220 -45.28 14.31 13.47
N GLU A 221 -46.30 15.10 13.83
CA GLU A 221 -46.26 15.95 15.03
C GLU A 221 -46.20 15.12 16.32
N ALA A 222 -47.01 14.07 16.44
CA ALA A 222 -46.97 13.18 17.60
C ALA A 222 -45.60 12.49 17.77
N ILE A 223 -44.99 12.02 16.67
CA ILE A 223 -43.64 11.42 16.67
C ILE A 223 -42.58 12.45 17.06
N ARG A 224 -42.63 13.66 16.50
CA ARG A 224 -41.69 14.75 16.84
C ARG A 224 -41.76 15.14 18.30
N ASN A 225 -42.98 15.31 18.84
CA ASN A 225 -43.18 15.67 20.23
C ASN A 225 -42.65 14.56 21.17
N ALA A 226 -42.94 13.29 20.85
CA ALA A 226 -42.41 12.16 21.60
C ALA A 226 -40.87 12.11 21.60
N ARG A 227 -40.26 12.26 20.43
CA ARG A 227 -38.80 12.30 20.26
C ARG A 227 -38.17 13.49 20.98
N ALA A 228 -38.79 14.66 20.96
CA ALA A 228 -38.28 15.83 21.66
C ALA A 228 -38.22 15.61 23.18
N MET A 229 -39.21 14.90 23.75
CA MET A 229 -39.26 14.58 25.17
C MET A 229 -38.30 13.47 25.59
N ALA A 230 -38.13 12.43 24.78
CA ALA A 230 -37.36 11.23 25.12
C ALA A 230 -36.02 11.14 24.38
N HIS A 231 -35.34 12.27 24.15
CA HIS A 231 -34.01 12.34 23.51
C HIS A 231 -33.90 11.57 22.17
N GLY A 232 -34.95 11.64 21.36
CA GLY A 232 -35.04 10.97 20.07
C GLY A 232 -35.66 9.57 20.13
N ARG A 233 -36.16 9.11 21.29
CA ARG A 233 -36.81 7.80 21.42
C ARG A 233 -38.33 7.89 21.38
N VAL A 234 -38.97 6.91 20.76
CA VAL A 234 -40.43 6.79 20.69
C VAL A 234 -40.79 5.37 20.27
N PHE A 235 -41.89 4.85 20.80
CA PHE A 235 -42.48 3.62 20.29
C PHE A 235 -44.00 3.71 20.19
N LEU A 236 -44.56 2.90 19.30
CA LEU A 236 -45.99 2.68 19.17
C LEU A 236 -46.37 1.39 19.89
N LYS A 237 -47.44 1.46 20.69
CA LYS A 237 -48.10 0.28 21.27
C LYS A 237 -49.47 0.12 20.61
N ILE A 238 -49.74 -1.05 20.03
CA ILE A 238 -51.03 -1.37 19.43
C ILE A 238 -51.97 -1.89 20.52
N GLU A 239 -53.16 -1.27 20.69
CA GLU A 239 -54.06 -1.57 21.83
C GLU A 239 -54.61 -3.02 21.82
N ASN A 240 -54.62 -3.70 20.68
CA ASN A 240 -55.21 -5.06 20.51
C ASN A 240 -54.18 -6.22 20.50
N ASN A 241 -52.89 -5.95 20.66
CA ASN A 241 -51.85 -6.99 20.62
C ASN A 241 -50.75 -6.72 21.65
N GLU A 242 -50.76 -7.46 22.76
CA GLU A 242 -49.89 -7.24 23.93
C GLU A 242 -48.39 -7.27 23.59
N GLN A 243 -47.99 -8.02 22.55
CA GLN A 243 -46.58 -8.20 22.17
C GLN A 243 -46.11 -7.27 21.04
N ASP A 244 -46.97 -6.40 20.52
CA ASP A 244 -46.70 -5.66 19.28
C ASP A 244 -46.31 -4.21 19.54
N VAL A 245 -45.03 -4.03 19.90
CA VAL A 245 -44.40 -2.72 20.02
C VAL A 245 -43.58 -2.42 18.77
N ARG A 246 -43.65 -1.18 18.27
CA ARG A 246 -42.82 -0.69 17.16
C ARG A 246 -42.02 0.52 17.58
N TRP A 247 -40.72 0.36 17.72
CA TRP A 247 -39.81 1.45 18.01
C TRP A 247 -39.52 2.27 16.75
N LEU A 248 -39.57 3.59 16.89
CA LEU A 248 -39.35 4.57 15.84
C LEU A 248 -38.34 5.61 16.32
N ASN A 249 -37.23 5.19 16.93
CA ASN A 249 -36.24 6.14 17.42
C ASN A 249 -35.57 6.88 16.26
N ARG A 250 -35.15 8.12 16.53
CA ARG A 250 -34.32 8.92 15.65
C ARG A 250 -32.91 8.34 15.55
N GLN A 251 -32.40 7.72 16.61
CA GLN A 251 -31.10 7.06 16.60
C GLN A 251 -31.20 5.68 15.94
N PHE A 252 -30.09 5.22 15.36
CA PHE A 252 -30.00 3.88 14.78
C PHE A 252 -30.29 2.82 15.87
N SER A 253 -31.42 2.13 15.75
CA SER A 253 -31.89 1.23 16.81
C SER A 253 -32.79 0.13 16.29
N CYS A 254 -32.96 -0.92 17.09
CA CYS A 254 -33.82 -2.04 16.75
C CYS A 254 -35.31 -1.63 16.77
N ARG A 255 -36.05 -1.94 15.70
CA ARG A 255 -37.49 -1.68 15.62
C ARG A 255 -38.34 -2.52 16.58
N ALA A 256 -37.82 -3.67 17.01
CA ALA A 256 -38.52 -4.58 17.92
C ALA A 256 -38.26 -4.27 19.40
N CYS A 257 -36.99 -4.14 19.81
CA CYS A 257 -36.65 -3.95 21.23
C CYS A 257 -36.19 -2.53 21.61
N GLY A 258 -36.01 -1.63 20.63
CA GLY A 258 -35.62 -0.24 20.90
C GLY A 258 -34.18 -0.03 21.32
N LEU A 259 -33.38 -1.09 21.40
CA LEU A 259 -31.97 -1.01 21.80
C LEU A 259 -31.20 -0.17 20.78
N SER A 260 -30.52 0.87 21.28
CA SER A 260 -29.64 1.70 20.47
C SER A 260 -28.46 0.86 19.97
N ALA A 261 -28.18 0.96 18.68
CA ALA A 261 -27.07 0.30 18.02
C ALA A 261 -26.14 1.36 17.45
N GLN A 262 -24.85 1.08 17.41
CA GLN A 262 -23.93 1.91 16.65
C GLN A 262 -24.16 1.68 15.16
N GLN A 263 -24.39 2.76 14.43
CA GLN A 263 -24.46 2.70 12.97
C GLN A 263 -23.09 2.32 12.43
N LEU A 264 -23.06 1.35 11.51
CA LEU A 264 -21.83 0.94 10.85
C LEU A 264 -21.31 2.07 9.95
N VAL A 265 -20.10 2.54 10.24
CA VAL A 265 -19.36 3.40 9.33
C VAL A 265 -18.63 2.48 8.35
N TRP A 266 -19.23 2.25 7.18
CA TRP A 266 -18.72 1.31 6.18
C TRP A 266 -17.31 1.64 5.67
N GLY A 267 -16.90 2.91 5.74
CA GLY A 267 -15.52 3.31 5.47
C GLY A 267 -14.52 2.62 6.39
N HIS A 268 -14.80 2.51 7.69
CA HIS A 268 -13.90 1.89 8.67
C HIS A 268 -13.85 0.37 8.53
N TRP A 269 -14.95 -0.27 8.11
CA TRP A 269 -14.93 -1.72 7.84
C TRP A 269 -14.07 -2.09 6.63
N LEU A 270 -13.99 -1.19 5.65
CA LEU A 270 -13.10 -1.33 4.51
C LEU A 270 -11.62 -1.17 4.91
N ASP A 271 -11.31 -0.61 6.08
CA ASP A 271 -9.97 -0.61 6.67
C ASP A 271 -9.68 -1.92 7.43
N GLU A 272 -8.40 -2.30 7.57
CA GLU A 272 -8.01 -3.56 8.25
C GLU A 272 -8.01 -3.42 9.78
N ASP A 273 -7.95 -2.20 10.31
CA ASP A 273 -7.37 -1.96 11.63
C ASP A 273 -8.29 -2.15 12.83
N GLU A 274 -9.51 -2.66 12.66
CA GLU A 274 -10.42 -2.84 13.77
C GLU A 274 -11.01 -4.25 13.86
N ALA A 275 -10.46 -5.04 14.79
CA ALA A 275 -11.12 -6.22 15.36
C ALA A 275 -12.53 -5.88 15.91
N SER A 276 -12.75 -4.61 16.29
CA SER A 276 -14.05 -4.04 16.64
C SER A 276 -15.05 -4.04 15.47
N ALA A 277 -14.64 -3.70 14.25
CA ALA A 277 -15.51 -3.66 13.07
C ALA A 277 -15.96 -5.06 12.63
N SER A 278 -15.07 -6.06 12.70
CA SER A 278 -15.39 -7.46 12.36
C SER A 278 -16.40 -8.07 13.34
N ASN A 279 -16.29 -7.73 14.63
CA ASN A 279 -17.30 -8.12 15.61
C ASN A 279 -18.65 -7.46 15.33
N GLN A 280 -18.69 -6.17 14.97
CA GLN A 280 -19.93 -5.42 14.69
C GLN A 280 -20.78 -5.99 13.55
N ILE A 281 -20.15 -6.69 12.59
CA ILE A 281 -20.81 -7.19 11.36
C ILE A 281 -20.96 -8.73 11.39
N ALA A 282 -20.51 -9.39 12.47
CA ALA A 282 -20.69 -10.83 12.65
C ALA A 282 -22.18 -11.20 12.60
N GLY A 283 -22.59 -11.92 11.55
CA GLY A 283 -23.97 -12.34 11.29
C GLY A 283 -24.76 -11.47 10.29
N SER A 284 -24.21 -10.34 9.85
CA SER A 284 -24.85 -9.53 8.80
C SER A 284 -24.69 -10.21 7.44
N THR A 285 -25.80 -10.33 6.72
CA THR A 285 -25.83 -10.90 5.37
C THR A 285 -26.36 -9.88 4.38
N LEU A 286 -25.91 -10.00 3.13
CA LEU A 286 -26.43 -9.24 2.00
C LEU A 286 -26.68 -10.22 0.84
N ALA A 287 -27.93 -10.32 0.41
CA ALA A 287 -28.39 -11.31 -0.58
C ALA A 287 -27.92 -12.75 -0.23
N GLY A 288 -28.13 -13.16 1.02
CA GLY A 288 -27.77 -14.50 1.50
C GLY A 288 -26.27 -14.77 1.70
N ARG A 289 -25.39 -13.81 1.37
CA ARG A 289 -23.95 -13.92 1.58
C ARG A 289 -23.51 -13.21 2.85
N ALA A 290 -22.69 -13.85 3.68
CA ALA A 290 -22.11 -13.20 4.85
C ALA A 290 -21.11 -12.12 4.41
N LEU A 291 -21.20 -10.93 5.01
CA LEU A 291 -20.31 -9.82 4.66
C LEU A 291 -18.84 -10.12 4.99
N ALA A 292 -18.57 -10.99 5.95
CA ALA A 292 -17.22 -11.48 6.24
C ALA A 292 -16.57 -12.17 5.03
N ASP A 293 -17.37 -12.89 4.22
CA ASP A 293 -16.91 -13.61 3.03
C ASP A 293 -16.62 -12.67 1.86
N LEU A 294 -17.02 -11.39 1.94
CA LEU A 294 -16.62 -10.41 0.95
C LEU A 294 -15.12 -10.18 1.00
N LYS A 295 -14.51 -10.11 2.20
CA LYS A 295 -13.07 -9.83 2.36
C LYS A 295 -12.16 -10.87 1.68
N THR A 296 -12.65 -12.08 1.49
CA THR A 296 -11.91 -13.17 0.82
C THR A 296 -12.26 -13.32 -0.67
N SER A 297 -13.14 -12.46 -1.19
CA SER A 297 -13.62 -12.55 -2.58
C SER A 297 -12.54 -12.24 -3.60
N GLN A 298 -12.54 -13.01 -4.69
CA GLN A 298 -11.79 -12.69 -5.89
C GLN A 298 -12.56 -11.68 -6.75
N ILE A 299 -11.86 -10.90 -7.58
CA ILE A 299 -12.46 -9.88 -8.46
C ILE A 299 -13.64 -10.46 -9.28
N GLY A 300 -13.47 -11.65 -9.88
CA GLY A 300 -14.49 -12.28 -10.71
C GLY A 300 -15.72 -12.73 -9.91
N ASP A 301 -15.50 -13.37 -8.77
CA ASP A 301 -16.59 -13.80 -7.87
C ASP A 301 -17.37 -12.59 -7.33
N PHE A 302 -16.68 -11.47 -7.12
CA PHE A 302 -17.27 -10.23 -6.67
C PHE A 302 -18.11 -9.55 -7.77
N ASP A 303 -17.67 -9.54 -9.03
CA ASP A 303 -18.50 -9.06 -10.15
C ASP A 303 -19.75 -9.92 -10.34
N ALA A 304 -19.62 -11.24 -10.24
CA ALA A 304 -20.76 -12.15 -10.31
C ALA A 304 -21.77 -11.89 -9.18
N TRP A 305 -21.29 -11.66 -7.96
CA TRP A 305 -22.12 -11.27 -6.83
C TRP A 305 -22.83 -9.92 -7.05
N LEU A 306 -22.13 -8.92 -7.59
CA LEU A 306 -22.76 -7.65 -7.98
C LEU A 306 -23.82 -7.83 -9.08
N SER A 307 -23.63 -8.78 -9.99
CA SER A 307 -24.63 -9.11 -11.01
C SER A 307 -25.90 -9.68 -10.39
N ASN A 308 -25.78 -10.61 -9.44
CA ASN A 308 -26.93 -11.20 -8.76
C ASN A 308 -27.73 -10.17 -7.97
N LEU A 309 -27.06 -9.17 -7.38
CA LEU A 309 -27.73 -8.05 -6.69
C LEU A 309 -28.61 -7.19 -7.61
N LEU A 310 -28.38 -7.19 -8.92
CA LEU A 310 -29.26 -6.51 -9.89
C LEU A 310 -30.52 -7.32 -10.19
N GLU A 311 -30.49 -8.64 -9.96
CA GLU A 311 -31.56 -9.59 -10.30
C GLU A 311 -32.49 -9.87 -9.10
N ASP A 312 -32.00 -9.74 -7.86
CA ASP A 312 -32.77 -9.98 -6.65
C ASP A 312 -33.81 -8.86 -6.33
N PRO A 313 -35.00 -9.20 -5.82
CA PRO A 313 -35.97 -8.22 -5.34
C PRO A 313 -35.38 -7.48 -4.12
N LEU A 314 -35.25 -6.16 -4.27
CA LEU A 314 -34.59 -5.29 -3.30
C LEU A 314 -35.30 -5.26 -1.95
N PRO A 315 -34.56 -5.01 -0.84
CA PRO A 315 -35.17 -4.69 0.44
C PRO A 315 -36.13 -3.50 0.31
N ILE A 316 -37.26 -3.60 1.02
CA ILE A 316 -38.42 -2.70 0.95
C ILE A 316 -38.08 -1.20 1.20
N HIS A 317 -36.89 -0.92 1.73
CA HIS A 317 -36.52 0.40 2.23
C HIS A 317 -35.69 1.28 1.26
N CYS A 318 -35.39 0.83 0.03
CA CYS A 318 -34.56 1.58 -0.92
C CYS A 318 -35.35 2.29 -2.03
N SER A 319 -34.93 3.52 -2.38
CA SER A 319 -35.29 4.10 -3.67
C SER A 319 -34.61 3.29 -4.79
N THR A 320 -35.40 2.88 -5.78
CA THR A 320 -34.98 1.89 -6.78
C THR A 320 -33.90 2.40 -7.76
N SER A 321 -33.72 3.71 -7.93
CA SER A 321 -32.86 4.29 -8.97
C SER A 321 -31.37 4.38 -8.61
N ASP A 322 -31.03 4.62 -7.35
CA ASP A 322 -29.69 5.14 -7.01
C ASP A 322 -28.65 4.03 -6.88
N HIS A 323 -29.02 2.89 -6.29
CA HIS A 323 -28.10 1.78 -6.04
C HIS A 323 -27.80 0.96 -7.31
N THR A 324 -28.77 0.82 -8.23
CA THR A 324 -28.55 0.17 -9.54
C THR A 324 -27.44 0.86 -10.32
N SER A 325 -27.44 2.21 -10.32
CA SER A 325 -26.40 3.00 -10.99
C SER A 325 -25.01 2.78 -10.37
N LEU A 326 -24.94 2.64 -9.03
CA LEU A 326 -23.69 2.35 -8.31
C LEU A 326 -23.17 0.95 -8.61
N ILE A 327 -24.04 -0.05 -8.64
CA ILE A 327 -23.66 -1.43 -8.98
C ILE A 327 -23.16 -1.50 -10.42
N VAL A 328 -23.87 -0.90 -11.37
CA VAL A 328 -23.44 -0.85 -12.79
C VAL A 328 -22.08 -0.16 -12.92
N ARG A 329 -21.87 0.95 -12.18
CA ARG A 329 -20.57 1.63 -12.14
C ARG A 329 -19.48 0.74 -11.56
N ALA A 330 -19.70 0.09 -10.42
CA ALA A 330 -18.72 -0.79 -9.78
C ALA A 330 -18.31 -1.95 -10.71
N ARG A 331 -19.27 -2.56 -11.40
CA ARG A 331 -19.01 -3.59 -12.41
C ARG A 331 -18.19 -3.08 -13.59
N SER A 332 -18.47 -1.86 -14.06
CA SER A 332 -17.70 -1.23 -15.13
C SER A 332 -16.23 -0.95 -14.74
N LEU A 333 -15.95 -0.76 -13.45
CA LEU A 333 -14.60 -0.61 -12.92
C LEU A 333 -13.85 -1.96 -12.81
N LEU A 334 -14.58 -3.05 -12.54
CA LEU A 334 -14.03 -4.41 -12.45
C LEU A 334 -13.75 -5.04 -13.82
N ALA A 335 -14.57 -4.74 -14.83
CA ALA A 335 -14.53 -5.41 -16.13
C ALA A 335 -13.13 -5.41 -16.81
N PRO A 336 -12.38 -4.29 -16.89
CA PRO A 336 -11.04 -4.32 -17.49
C PRO A 336 -10.06 -5.24 -16.76
N ALA A 337 -10.16 -5.36 -15.43
CA ALA A 337 -9.29 -6.25 -14.66
C ALA A 337 -9.62 -7.73 -14.95
N ILE A 338 -10.90 -8.06 -15.09
CA ILE A 338 -11.36 -9.41 -15.46
C ILE A 338 -10.88 -9.77 -16.87
N GLU A 339 -11.05 -8.86 -17.82
CA GLU A 339 -10.61 -9.03 -19.21
C GLU A 339 -9.09 -9.23 -19.34
N LEU A 340 -8.31 -8.57 -18.47
CA LEU A 340 -6.85 -8.75 -18.38
C LEU A 340 -6.43 -9.96 -17.54
N GLY A 341 -7.37 -10.85 -17.18
CA GLY A 341 -7.07 -12.12 -16.51
C GLY A 341 -6.83 -12.01 -15.00
N LEU A 342 -7.14 -10.87 -14.36
CA LEU A 342 -7.01 -10.68 -12.92
C LEU A 342 -8.23 -11.16 -12.12
N GLY A 343 -9.19 -11.83 -12.75
CA GLY A 343 -10.42 -12.28 -12.08
C GLY A 343 -10.19 -13.13 -10.82
N LYS A 344 -9.06 -13.86 -10.74
CA LYS A 344 -8.71 -14.68 -9.56
C LYS A 344 -8.04 -13.92 -8.42
N LEU A 345 -7.76 -12.63 -8.60
CA LEU A 345 -7.04 -11.84 -7.62
C LEU A 345 -7.99 -11.46 -6.46
N PRO A 346 -7.59 -11.66 -5.18
CA PRO A 346 -8.43 -11.25 -4.06
C PRO A 346 -8.54 -9.71 -3.96
N LEU A 347 -9.74 -9.21 -3.74
CA LEU A 347 -10.04 -7.77 -3.76
C LEU A 347 -9.43 -7.01 -2.55
N TRP A 348 -9.20 -7.70 -1.43
CA TRP A 348 -8.52 -7.14 -0.23
C TRP A 348 -7.02 -7.43 -0.20
N ARG A 349 -6.43 -7.98 -1.26
CA ARG A 349 -4.98 -8.21 -1.29
C ARG A 349 -4.24 -6.88 -1.26
N GLN A 350 -3.24 -6.78 -0.39
CA GLN A 350 -2.38 -5.60 -0.29
C GLN A 350 -1.53 -5.44 -1.56
N TRP A 351 -1.41 -4.20 -2.04
CA TRP A 351 -0.63 -3.83 -3.23
C TRP A 351 0.82 -4.28 -3.15
N SER A 352 1.43 -4.16 -1.97
CA SER A 352 2.81 -4.57 -1.69
C SER A 352 3.06 -6.07 -1.88
N HIS A 353 2.01 -6.90 -1.76
CA HIS A 353 2.07 -8.37 -1.88
C HIS A 353 1.79 -8.88 -3.30
N LEU A 354 1.49 -8.00 -4.24
CA LEU A 354 1.26 -8.34 -5.64
C LEU A 354 2.59 -8.48 -6.39
N ALA A 355 2.67 -9.48 -7.28
CA ALA A 355 3.78 -9.57 -8.22
C ALA A 355 3.80 -8.35 -9.15
N PHE A 356 4.97 -7.98 -9.68
CA PHE A 356 5.10 -6.84 -10.58
C PHE A 356 4.11 -6.89 -11.77
N GLY A 357 3.99 -8.04 -12.44
CA GLY A 357 3.04 -8.21 -13.54
C GLY A 357 1.57 -8.03 -13.12
N GLU A 358 1.20 -8.51 -11.93
CA GLU A 358 -0.15 -8.31 -11.37
C GLU A 358 -0.41 -6.82 -11.09
N ARG A 359 0.55 -6.12 -10.48
CA ARG A 359 0.46 -4.66 -10.22
C ARG A 359 0.31 -3.86 -11.50
N LEU A 360 1.15 -4.14 -12.49
CA LEU A 360 1.11 -3.45 -13.76
C LEU A 360 -0.23 -3.66 -14.47
N LEU A 361 -0.69 -4.92 -14.59
CA LEU A 361 -2.00 -5.22 -15.17
C LEU A 361 -3.14 -4.55 -14.41
N LEU A 362 -3.08 -4.50 -13.07
CA LEU A 362 -4.11 -3.89 -12.25
C LEU A 362 -4.14 -2.36 -12.43
N SER A 363 -2.97 -1.70 -12.48
CA SER A 363 -2.90 -0.26 -12.79
C SER A 363 -3.38 0.04 -14.21
N VAL A 364 -3.04 -0.81 -15.19
CA VAL A 364 -3.54 -0.68 -16.56
C VAL A 364 -5.07 -0.85 -16.60
N ALA A 365 -5.62 -1.84 -15.89
CA ALA A 365 -7.07 -2.03 -15.76
C ALA A 365 -7.76 -0.80 -15.17
N ALA A 366 -7.20 -0.24 -14.09
CA ALA A 366 -7.71 0.98 -13.45
C ALA A 366 -7.63 2.20 -14.38
N ALA A 367 -6.54 2.35 -15.13
CA ALA A 367 -6.42 3.43 -16.11
C ALA A 367 -7.44 3.30 -17.25
N ILE A 368 -7.67 2.08 -17.76
CA ILE A 368 -8.68 1.80 -18.79
C ILE A 368 -10.10 2.12 -18.30
N SER A 369 -10.40 1.82 -17.02
CA SER A 369 -11.73 2.03 -16.45
C SER A 369 -12.09 3.50 -16.24
N GLN A 370 -11.08 4.37 -16.03
CA GLN A 370 -11.28 5.82 -15.90
C GLN A 370 -11.67 6.51 -17.22
N ARG A 371 -11.40 5.89 -18.39
CA ARG A 371 -11.76 6.40 -19.73
C ARG A 371 -11.27 7.83 -20.02
N LEU A 372 -10.13 8.21 -19.45
CA LEU A 372 -9.49 9.50 -19.71
C LEU A 372 -8.72 9.45 -21.04
N SER A 373 -8.73 10.55 -21.80
CA SER A 373 -7.99 10.69 -23.06
C SER A 373 -6.95 11.82 -22.95
N GLY A 374 -5.90 11.76 -23.78
CA GLY A 374 -4.83 12.75 -23.77
C GLY A 374 -3.85 12.63 -22.60
N LEU A 375 -3.84 11.51 -21.88
CA LEU A 375 -2.86 11.22 -20.82
C LEU A 375 -1.60 10.56 -21.39
N LEU A 376 -0.47 10.80 -20.73
CA LEU A 376 0.78 10.07 -20.94
C LEU A 376 0.99 9.04 -19.82
N HIS A 377 0.88 7.77 -20.13
CA HIS A 377 1.16 6.69 -19.19
C HIS A 377 2.63 6.28 -19.30
N VAL A 378 3.35 6.28 -18.18
CA VAL A 378 4.79 5.99 -18.13
C VAL A 378 5.04 4.71 -17.34
N VAL A 379 5.62 3.70 -17.98
CA VAL A 379 6.02 2.43 -17.36
C VAL A 379 7.54 2.43 -17.16
N VAL A 380 7.98 2.71 -15.93
CA VAL A 380 9.41 2.88 -15.60
C VAL A 380 10.13 1.54 -15.40
N PRO A 381 9.59 0.54 -14.67
CA PRO A 381 10.27 -0.73 -14.53
C PRO A 381 10.22 -1.52 -15.84
N PRO A 382 11.29 -2.25 -16.20
CA PRO A 382 11.34 -3.00 -17.45
C PRO A 382 10.31 -4.12 -17.47
N LEU A 383 9.77 -4.39 -18.66
CA LEU A 383 8.83 -5.48 -18.91
C LEU A 383 9.58 -6.80 -19.17
N SER A 384 10.84 -6.72 -19.56
CA SER A 384 11.77 -7.84 -19.62
C SER A 384 11.83 -8.56 -18.27
N GLY A 385 11.73 -9.89 -18.31
CA GLY A 385 11.59 -10.72 -17.12
C GLY A 385 10.15 -11.07 -16.72
N LEU A 386 9.12 -10.50 -17.37
CA LEU A 386 7.77 -11.05 -17.29
C LEU A 386 7.65 -12.38 -18.08
N PRO A 387 6.84 -13.35 -17.61
CA PRO A 387 6.51 -14.52 -18.40
C PRO A 387 5.89 -14.11 -19.74
N ALA A 388 6.21 -14.83 -20.83
CA ALA A 388 5.74 -14.47 -22.17
C ALA A 388 4.21 -14.33 -22.27
N ALA A 389 3.46 -15.17 -21.57
CA ALA A 389 2.00 -15.08 -21.49
C ALA A 389 1.54 -13.77 -20.82
N THR A 390 2.12 -13.42 -19.67
CA THR A 390 1.81 -12.17 -18.95
C THR A 390 2.23 -10.95 -19.76
N LEU A 391 3.39 -10.98 -20.41
CA LEU A 391 3.88 -9.91 -21.27
C LEU A 391 2.89 -9.62 -22.41
N SER A 392 2.33 -10.65 -23.04
CA SER A 392 1.33 -10.45 -24.11
C SER A 392 0.12 -9.67 -23.60
N VAL A 393 -0.45 -10.09 -22.45
CA VAL A 393 -1.63 -9.43 -21.87
C VAL A 393 -1.33 -7.99 -21.44
N VAL A 394 -0.13 -7.74 -20.90
CA VAL A 394 0.32 -6.37 -20.58
C VAL A 394 0.36 -5.51 -21.83
N MET A 395 0.97 -6.00 -22.91
CA MET A 395 1.07 -5.24 -24.17
C MET A 395 -0.30 -4.96 -24.78
N ASP A 396 -1.23 -5.91 -24.72
CA ASP A 396 -2.61 -5.71 -25.16
C ASP A 396 -3.31 -4.62 -24.33
N GLY A 397 -3.13 -4.64 -23.01
CA GLY A 397 -3.65 -3.61 -22.11
C GLY A 397 -3.07 -2.21 -22.38
N LEU A 398 -1.76 -2.10 -22.60
CA LEU A 398 -1.11 -0.84 -22.98
C LEU A 398 -1.62 -0.35 -24.34
N GLY A 399 -1.83 -1.24 -25.30
CA GLY A 399 -2.43 -0.92 -26.59
C GLY A 399 -3.85 -0.35 -26.45
N ARG A 400 -4.65 -0.89 -25.52
CA ARG A 400 -6.00 -0.36 -25.24
C ARG A 400 -5.96 1.08 -24.73
N LEU A 401 -5.02 1.44 -23.86
CA LEU A 401 -4.84 2.83 -23.41
C LEU A 401 -4.54 3.77 -24.59
N VAL A 402 -3.71 3.32 -25.54
CA VAL A 402 -3.45 4.08 -26.77
C VAL A 402 -4.72 4.24 -27.62
N THR A 403 -5.51 3.18 -27.79
CA THR A 403 -6.79 3.26 -28.53
C THR A 403 -7.83 4.17 -27.87
N GLN A 404 -7.76 4.38 -26.55
CA GLN A 404 -8.59 5.36 -25.82
C GLN A 404 -8.11 6.81 -25.98
N GLY A 405 -7.04 7.05 -26.76
CA GLY A 405 -6.47 8.36 -27.00
C GLY A 405 -5.37 8.75 -26.02
N GLY A 406 -4.81 7.80 -25.27
CA GLY A 406 -3.61 7.99 -24.45
C GLY A 406 -2.31 7.83 -25.24
N THR A 407 -1.20 8.20 -24.63
CA THR A 407 0.17 7.87 -25.08
C THR A 407 0.79 6.97 -24.03
N VAL A 408 1.52 5.93 -24.43
CA VAL A 408 2.21 5.05 -23.48
C VAL A 408 3.71 5.09 -23.78
N VAL A 409 4.51 5.39 -22.77
CA VAL A 409 5.98 5.28 -22.81
C VAL A 409 6.38 4.19 -21.84
N PHE A 410 7.13 3.18 -22.29
CA PHE A 410 7.73 2.18 -21.40
C PHE A 410 9.23 2.09 -21.61
N VAL A 411 9.98 1.73 -20.56
CA VAL A 411 11.43 1.59 -20.61
C VAL A 411 11.79 0.10 -20.71
N ASP A 412 12.57 -0.29 -21.72
CA ASP A 412 13.06 -1.68 -21.80
C ASP A 412 14.34 -1.79 -22.63
N ALA A 413 15.31 -2.58 -22.17
CA ALA A 413 16.55 -2.82 -22.90
C ALA A 413 16.45 -3.99 -23.90
N ASP A 414 15.50 -4.91 -23.70
CA ASP A 414 15.33 -6.09 -24.52
C ASP A 414 14.76 -5.70 -25.90
N SER A 415 15.52 -6.01 -26.95
CA SER A 415 15.13 -5.68 -28.33
C SER A 415 13.84 -6.39 -28.76
N ALA A 416 13.54 -7.59 -28.24
CA ALA A 416 12.32 -8.31 -28.55
C ALA A 416 11.09 -7.66 -27.90
N VAL A 417 11.26 -7.04 -26.73
CA VAL A 417 10.20 -6.27 -26.07
C VAL A 417 10.04 -4.90 -26.75
N ALA A 418 11.15 -4.21 -27.00
CA ALA A 418 11.17 -2.91 -27.67
C ALA A 418 10.53 -2.98 -29.07
N ALA A 419 10.75 -4.06 -29.82
CA ALA A 419 10.15 -4.28 -31.14
C ALA A 419 8.62 -4.36 -31.14
N ARG A 420 7.97 -4.49 -29.97
CA ARG A 420 6.52 -4.45 -29.84
C ARG A 420 5.96 -3.02 -29.74
N ALA A 421 6.82 -2.02 -29.57
CA ALA A 421 6.42 -0.62 -29.61
C ALA A 421 6.24 -0.14 -31.05
N GLN A 422 5.43 0.90 -31.23
CA GLN A 422 5.27 1.58 -32.52
C GLN A 422 6.46 2.52 -32.80
N VAL A 423 7.05 3.07 -31.74
CA VAL A 423 8.24 3.93 -31.80
C VAL A 423 9.25 3.45 -30.77
N VAL A 424 10.51 3.37 -31.18
CA VAL A 424 11.63 3.04 -30.28
C VAL A 424 12.61 4.21 -30.28
N VAL A 425 12.95 4.69 -29.09
CA VAL A 425 13.98 5.72 -28.86
C VAL A 425 15.17 5.02 -28.22
N ASP A 426 16.25 4.86 -28.98
CA ASP A 426 17.48 4.24 -28.50
C ASP A 426 18.32 5.27 -27.73
N LEU A 427 18.57 4.99 -26.44
CA LEU A 427 19.36 5.84 -25.56
C LEU A 427 20.77 5.27 -25.41
N GLN A 428 21.77 6.08 -25.71
CA GLN A 428 23.16 5.64 -25.72
C GLN A 428 23.73 5.55 -24.30
N LYS A 429 24.61 4.57 -24.09
CA LYS A 429 25.34 4.42 -22.84
C LYS A 429 26.45 5.47 -22.81
N VAL A 430 26.54 6.27 -21.76
CA VAL A 430 27.73 7.10 -21.52
C VAL A 430 28.89 6.15 -21.20
N GLU A 431 29.85 6.05 -22.11
CA GLU A 431 31.03 5.20 -21.95
C GLU A 431 31.82 5.62 -20.70
N SER A 432 31.74 4.80 -19.65
CA SER A 432 32.74 4.76 -18.59
C SER A 432 33.67 3.59 -18.90
N GLN A 433 34.97 3.90 -18.92
CA GLN A 433 36.06 3.10 -19.46
C GLN A 433 36.09 1.62 -19.01
N GLU A 434 36.44 0.78 -19.99
CA GLU A 434 37.04 -0.56 -19.91
C GLU A 434 36.69 -1.47 -18.73
N GLN A 435 35.87 -2.48 -19.05
CA GLN A 435 35.68 -3.70 -18.27
C GLN A 435 37.02 -4.41 -18.08
N GLN A 436 37.49 -4.49 -16.83
CA GLN A 436 38.57 -5.42 -16.48
C GLN A 436 38.06 -6.86 -16.59
N PRO A 437 38.82 -7.78 -17.22
CA PRO A 437 38.42 -9.18 -17.31
C PRO A 437 38.35 -9.79 -15.91
N SER A 438 37.25 -10.50 -15.67
CA SER A 438 36.98 -11.29 -14.48
C SER A 438 38.20 -12.16 -14.11
N ALA A 439 38.80 -11.88 -12.95
CA ALA A 439 39.82 -12.75 -12.38
C ALA A 439 39.19 -14.13 -12.12
N LYS A 440 39.84 -15.21 -12.59
CA LYS A 440 39.50 -16.58 -12.18
C LYS A 440 39.63 -16.66 -10.66
N VAL A 441 38.51 -16.65 -9.96
CA VAL A 441 38.46 -16.73 -8.50
C VAL A 441 38.94 -18.12 -8.10
N GLN A 442 40.09 -18.20 -7.43
CA GLN A 442 40.55 -19.43 -6.80
C GLN A 442 39.55 -19.85 -5.71
N ARG A 443 39.10 -21.10 -5.78
CA ARG A 443 38.26 -21.75 -4.76
C ARG A 443 38.97 -21.69 -3.41
N VAL A 444 38.32 -21.11 -2.41
CA VAL A 444 38.69 -21.29 -1.01
C VAL A 444 37.81 -22.42 -0.48
N GLU A 445 38.27 -23.67 -0.61
CA GLU A 445 37.59 -24.80 0.02
C GLU A 445 37.67 -24.67 1.55
N ARG A 446 36.52 -24.74 2.23
CA ARG A 446 36.42 -24.69 3.69
C ARG A 446 35.41 -25.71 4.21
N ASP A 447 35.76 -26.35 5.32
CA ASP A 447 34.99 -27.43 5.96
C ASP A 447 33.86 -26.93 6.90
N GLY A 448 33.05 -25.96 6.46
CA GLY A 448 31.92 -25.45 7.24
C GLY A 448 30.58 -25.72 6.55
N MET A 449 29.59 -26.22 7.29
CA MET A 449 28.23 -26.44 6.80
C MET A 449 27.22 -25.61 7.62
N LEU A 450 26.26 -25.01 6.93
CA LEU A 450 25.03 -24.47 7.50
C LEU A 450 23.99 -25.59 7.52
N VAL A 451 23.56 -25.99 8.72
CA VAL A 451 22.76 -27.20 8.96
C VAL A 451 21.37 -26.79 9.42
N ILE A 452 20.34 -27.24 8.69
CA ILE A 452 18.93 -26.93 8.96
C ILE A 452 18.20 -28.23 9.31
N ARG A 453 17.60 -28.26 10.50
CA ARG A 453 16.87 -29.42 11.05
C ARG A 453 15.53 -28.97 11.62
N PRO A 454 14.51 -29.85 11.67
CA PRO A 454 13.22 -29.47 12.23
C PRO A 454 13.29 -29.29 13.76
N ARG A 455 12.54 -28.32 14.32
CA ARG A 455 12.31 -28.22 15.77
C ARG A 455 11.01 -28.91 16.12
N SER A 456 10.99 -29.71 17.19
CA SER A 456 9.75 -30.34 17.65
C SER A 456 9.13 -29.54 18.81
N PRO A 457 7.84 -29.16 18.75
CA PRO A 457 6.90 -29.29 17.63
C PRO A 457 7.04 -28.16 16.58
N VAL A 458 6.95 -28.49 15.30
CA VAL A 458 6.75 -27.53 14.19
C VAL A 458 5.25 -27.19 14.15
N ALA A 459 4.88 -25.92 14.00
CA ALA A 459 3.47 -25.55 13.82
C ALA A 459 2.90 -26.14 12.51
N ASP A 460 1.69 -26.71 12.55
CA ASP A 460 0.99 -27.32 11.40
C ASP A 460 0.76 -26.34 10.22
N SER A 461 0.94 -25.03 10.43
CA SER A 461 0.76 -23.96 9.44
C SER A 461 2.04 -23.53 8.71
N THR A 462 3.17 -24.21 8.93
CA THR A 462 4.45 -23.82 8.29
C THR A 462 4.41 -24.08 6.77
N PRO A 463 4.80 -23.10 5.91
CA PRO A 463 4.81 -23.25 4.45
C PRO A 463 5.94 -24.16 3.89
N LEU A 464 6.69 -24.83 4.75
CA LEU A 464 7.78 -25.76 4.42
C LEU A 464 7.47 -27.12 5.05
N ASP A 465 8.06 -28.19 4.50
CA ASP A 465 7.90 -29.54 5.06
C ASP A 465 8.38 -29.58 6.52
N PRO A 466 7.54 -30.00 7.48
CA PRO A 466 7.91 -30.12 8.89
C PRO A 466 9.12 -31.03 9.14
N ASP A 467 9.43 -31.96 8.22
CA ASP A 467 10.57 -32.87 8.33
C ASP A 467 11.79 -32.41 7.49
N LEU A 468 11.79 -31.17 7.00
CA LEU A 468 12.84 -30.65 6.14
C LEU A 468 14.23 -30.71 6.81
N ARG A 469 15.16 -31.37 6.12
CA ARG A 469 16.59 -31.45 6.46
C ARG A 469 17.41 -30.96 5.29
N LEU A 470 18.29 -30.00 5.54
CA LEU A 470 19.12 -29.39 4.50
C LEU A 470 20.48 -29.01 5.07
N ASP A 471 21.54 -29.35 4.34
CA ASP A 471 22.92 -29.01 4.65
C ASP A 471 23.48 -28.19 3.49
N LEU A 472 24.07 -27.03 3.79
CA LEU A 472 24.56 -26.07 2.82
C LEU A 472 26.05 -25.76 3.06
N PRO A 473 26.93 -25.88 2.05
CA PRO A 473 28.34 -25.54 2.22
C PRO A 473 28.56 -24.03 2.37
N LEU A 474 29.44 -23.64 3.30
CA LEU A 474 29.84 -22.25 3.49
C LEU A 474 30.90 -21.82 2.45
N GLY A 475 30.97 -20.51 2.20
CA GLY A 475 32.00 -19.89 1.35
C GLY A 475 31.77 -20.07 -0.16
N CYS A 476 30.53 -20.31 -0.59
CA CYS A 476 30.20 -20.49 -2.00
C CYS A 476 28.88 -19.79 -2.39
N LEU A 477 28.61 -19.75 -3.70
CA LEU A 477 27.35 -19.27 -4.28
C LEU A 477 26.36 -20.43 -4.41
N ILE A 478 25.28 -20.40 -3.64
CA ILE A 478 24.23 -21.41 -3.60
C ILE A 478 22.99 -20.89 -4.34
N CYS A 479 22.51 -21.64 -5.33
CA CYS A 479 21.26 -21.36 -6.03
C CYS A 479 20.11 -22.18 -5.44
N VAL A 480 19.03 -21.50 -5.03
CA VAL A 480 17.76 -22.13 -4.65
C VAL A 480 16.77 -22.05 -5.82
N ASP A 481 16.54 -23.19 -6.46
CA ASP A 481 15.65 -23.34 -7.62
C ASP A 481 14.28 -23.94 -7.24
N GLY A 482 13.27 -23.77 -8.09
CA GLY A 482 11.90 -24.29 -7.94
C GLY A 482 10.88 -23.50 -8.78
N SER A 483 9.62 -23.91 -8.78
CA SER A 483 8.52 -23.11 -9.35
C SER A 483 8.14 -21.93 -8.42
N SER A 484 7.31 -21.00 -8.88
CA SER A 484 6.75 -19.95 -7.99
C SER A 484 5.85 -20.61 -6.94
N GLY A 485 5.98 -20.24 -5.66
CA GLY A 485 5.19 -20.86 -4.58
C GLY A 485 5.69 -22.23 -4.10
N SER A 486 6.89 -22.66 -4.51
CA SER A 486 7.52 -23.90 -4.05
C SER A 486 8.15 -23.82 -2.65
N GLY A 487 8.11 -22.66 -1.99
CA GLY A 487 8.68 -22.44 -0.64
C GLY A 487 10.04 -21.71 -0.59
N LYS A 488 10.55 -21.19 -1.71
CA LYS A 488 11.89 -20.54 -1.77
C LYS A 488 12.05 -19.35 -0.81
N SER A 489 11.17 -18.35 -0.88
CA SER A 489 11.22 -17.20 0.02
C SER A 489 10.92 -17.62 1.47
N ALA A 490 10.10 -18.66 1.68
CA ALA A 490 9.87 -19.21 3.02
C ALA A 490 11.14 -19.82 3.61
N LEU A 491 11.94 -20.55 2.82
CA LEU A 491 13.23 -21.10 3.25
C LEU A 491 14.21 -19.99 3.67
N LEU A 492 14.38 -18.97 2.84
CA LEU A 492 15.24 -17.83 3.16
C LEU A 492 14.76 -17.09 4.41
N ARG A 493 13.45 -16.88 4.56
CA ARG A 493 12.87 -16.26 5.76
C ARG A 493 13.12 -17.08 7.03
N GLN A 494 13.02 -18.41 6.96
CA GLN A 494 13.35 -19.28 8.10
C GLN A 494 14.83 -19.18 8.48
N LEU A 495 15.73 -19.13 7.49
CA LEU A 495 17.15 -18.87 7.71
C LEU A 495 17.39 -17.54 8.43
N THR A 496 16.73 -16.47 8.00
CA THR A 496 16.81 -15.17 8.66
C THR A 496 16.32 -15.25 10.10
N LEU A 497 15.12 -15.78 10.33
CA LEU A 497 14.52 -15.89 11.66
C LEU A 497 15.39 -16.69 12.63
N GLY A 498 16.02 -17.78 12.18
CA GLY A 498 16.86 -18.61 13.05
C GLY A 498 18.22 -17.99 13.37
N LEU A 499 18.70 -17.05 12.53
CA LEU A 499 20.02 -16.42 12.68
C LEU A 499 19.99 -15.01 13.26
N THR A 500 18.90 -14.25 13.09
CA THR A 500 18.79 -12.87 13.58
C THR A 500 17.95 -12.73 14.85
N GLY A 501 17.09 -13.71 15.16
CA GLY A 501 16.35 -13.85 16.42
C GLY A 501 15.69 -12.57 16.98
N SER A 502 14.44 -12.29 16.62
CA SER A 502 13.59 -11.33 17.35
C SER A 502 12.79 -12.04 18.46
N ALA A 503 12.56 -11.38 19.60
CA ALA A 503 11.88 -11.97 20.77
C ALA A 503 10.48 -12.55 20.46
N ASP A 504 9.78 -12.01 19.48
CA ASP A 504 8.39 -12.37 19.15
C ASP A 504 8.23 -13.40 18.01
N CYS A 505 9.30 -13.70 17.25
CA CYS A 505 9.24 -14.60 16.09
C CYS A 505 10.46 -15.54 16.08
N ARG A 506 10.23 -16.83 16.35
CA ARG A 506 11.26 -17.88 16.25
C ARG A 506 11.13 -18.65 14.94
N SER A 507 12.26 -19.08 14.40
CA SER A 507 12.26 -20.06 13.30
C SER A 507 11.67 -21.39 13.75
N ASP A 508 10.91 -22.00 12.84
CA ASP A 508 10.35 -23.35 12.95
C ASP A 508 11.43 -24.44 12.83
N PHE A 509 12.64 -24.07 12.42
CA PHE A 509 13.78 -24.96 12.24
C PHE A 509 14.91 -24.62 13.21
N ALA A 510 15.64 -25.65 13.63
CA ALA A 510 16.91 -25.53 14.31
C ALA A 510 17.98 -25.31 13.25
N ILE A 511 18.63 -24.15 13.32
CA ILE A 511 19.66 -23.74 12.38
C ILE A 511 20.98 -23.70 13.13
N ASP A 512 21.87 -24.63 12.79
CA ASP A 512 23.26 -24.57 13.21
C ASP A 512 24.05 -23.86 12.12
N ALA A 513 24.49 -22.65 12.46
CA ALA A 513 25.32 -21.80 11.63
C ALA A 513 26.65 -21.49 12.32
N THR A 514 27.22 -22.49 12.98
CA THR A 514 28.56 -22.39 13.58
C THR A 514 29.55 -21.88 12.52
N GLY A 515 30.05 -20.65 12.70
CA GLY A 515 30.92 -19.97 11.74
C GLY A 515 30.33 -18.71 11.10
N ILE A 516 29.02 -18.48 11.20
CA ILE A 516 28.35 -17.26 10.73
C ILE A 516 28.12 -16.30 11.90
N ARG A 517 28.57 -15.06 11.74
CA ARG A 517 28.39 -13.95 12.69
C ARG A 517 27.23 -13.04 12.28
N ARG A 518 27.04 -12.84 10.98
CA ARG A 518 26.06 -11.89 10.44
C ARG A 518 25.29 -12.50 9.29
N CYS A 519 23.97 -12.38 9.34
CA CYS A 519 23.07 -12.75 8.26
C CYS A 519 22.42 -11.48 7.70
N LEU A 520 22.49 -11.29 6.38
CA LEU A 520 21.91 -10.16 5.67
C LEU A 520 20.93 -10.67 4.63
N HIS A 521 19.64 -10.42 4.86
CA HIS A 521 18.58 -10.81 3.93
C HIS A 521 18.19 -9.63 3.05
N MET A 522 18.52 -9.73 1.77
CA MET A 522 18.14 -8.79 0.71
C MET A 522 16.87 -9.31 0.03
N SER A 523 15.77 -9.25 0.78
CA SER A 523 14.44 -9.60 0.27
C SER A 523 13.81 -8.44 -0.48
N ASP A 524 12.78 -8.73 -1.27
CA ASP A 524 12.01 -7.70 -1.97
C ASP A 524 11.32 -6.72 -1.00
N GLU A 525 10.97 -7.17 0.21
CA GLU A 525 10.45 -6.33 1.29
C GLU A 525 11.51 -5.39 1.85
N VAL A 526 12.73 -5.89 2.10
CA VAL A 526 13.85 -5.08 2.61
C VAL A 526 14.25 -4.00 1.59
N LEU A 527 14.30 -4.35 0.31
CA LEU A 527 14.59 -3.40 -0.76
C LEU A 527 13.54 -2.29 -0.82
N ARG A 528 12.25 -2.62 -0.66
CA ARG A 528 11.15 -1.62 -0.62
C ARG A 528 11.13 -0.78 0.64
N ALA A 529 11.44 -1.38 1.79
CA ALA A 529 11.44 -0.70 3.08
C ALA A 529 12.68 0.19 3.27
N SER A 530 13.65 0.14 2.35
CA SER A 530 14.86 0.96 2.39
C SER A 530 14.51 2.45 2.28
N GLN A 531 15.12 3.26 3.13
CA GLN A 531 14.87 4.70 3.23
C GLN A 531 16.19 5.47 3.35
N GLY A 532 16.13 6.79 3.24
CA GLY A 532 17.29 7.66 3.38
C GLY A 532 17.92 8.01 2.03
N THR A 533 19.24 7.96 1.94
CA THR A 533 20.04 8.35 0.78
C THR A 533 20.97 7.24 0.28
N LEU A 534 21.48 7.36 -0.95
CA LEU A 534 22.47 6.43 -1.51
C LEU A 534 23.72 6.30 -0.62
N MET A 535 24.19 7.40 -0.02
CA MET A 535 25.29 7.41 0.94
C MET A 535 25.04 6.50 2.15
N GLN A 536 23.81 6.52 2.68
CA GLN A 536 23.39 5.65 3.79
C GLN A 536 23.27 4.18 3.35
N LEU A 537 22.73 3.91 2.15
CA LEU A 537 22.70 2.55 1.60
C LEU A 537 24.11 1.97 1.40
N LEU A 538 25.05 2.80 0.93
CA LEU A 538 26.46 2.44 0.79
C LEU A 538 27.18 2.31 2.15
N THR A 539 26.51 2.62 3.27
CA THR A 539 27.05 2.57 4.64
C THR A 539 28.26 3.47 4.88
N LEU A 540 28.34 4.59 4.15
CA LEU A 540 29.46 5.55 4.23
C LEU A 540 29.32 6.56 5.38
N GLY A 541 28.11 6.75 5.94
CA GLY A 541 27.80 7.83 6.89
C GLY A 541 28.78 7.94 8.06
N ARG A 542 29.05 6.84 8.77
CA ARG A 542 30.00 6.85 9.91
C ARG A 542 31.44 7.14 9.51
N ASP A 543 31.88 6.65 8.36
CA ASP A 543 33.25 6.87 7.90
C ASP A 543 33.44 8.35 7.55
N LEU A 544 32.48 8.94 6.85
CA LEU A 544 32.47 10.37 6.53
C LEU A 544 32.33 11.24 7.79
N ALA A 545 31.44 10.87 8.71
CA ALA A 545 31.23 11.62 9.94
C ALA A 545 32.50 11.74 10.79
N ARG A 546 33.28 10.67 10.89
CA ARG A 546 34.60 10.70 11.57
C ARG A 546 35.60 11.56 10.82
N LEU A 547 35.61 11.49 9.49
CA LEU A 547 36.52 12.27 8.65
C LEU A 547 36.29 13.78 8.81
N PHE A 548 35.03 14.22 8.77
CA PHE A 548 34.68 15.63 8.91
C PHE A 548 34.86 16.14 10.34
N ALA A 549 34.50 15.35 11.36
CA ALA A 549 34.69 15.72 12.76
C ALA A 549 36.17 15.83 13.17
N ALA A 550 37.09 15.21 12.42
CA ALA A 550 38.53 15.31 12.67
C ALA A 550 39.17 16.61 12.14
N THR A 551 38.42 17.45 11.41
CA THR A 551 38.93 18.72 10.87
C THR A 551 39.09 19.78 11.96
N SER A 552 40.07 20.67 11.81
CA SER A 552 40.30 21.77 12.77
C SER A 552 39.08 22.68 12.91
N SER A 553 38.41 23.01 11.80
CA SER A 553 37.22 23.85 11.84
C SER A 553 36.04 23.17 12.56
N ALA A 554 35.88 21.85 12.43
CA ALA A 554 34.89 21.11 13.22
C ALA A 554 35.21 21.15 14.73
N GLN A 555 36.47 20.96 15.11
CA GLN A 555 36.90 20.99 16.52
C GLN A 555 36.70 22.35 17.18
N GLU A 556 37.03 23.43 16.47
CA GLU A 556 36.82 24.82 16.93
C GLU A 556 35.33 25.11 17.18
N HIS A 557 34.46 24.63 16.30
CA HIS A 557 33.00 24.80 16.41
C HIS A 557 32.33 23.70 17.26
N GLN A 558 33.13 22.86 17.94
CA GLN A 558 32.66 21.78 18.82
C GLN A 558 31.73 20.78 18.13
N LEU A 559 31.86 20.62 16.81
CA LEU A 559 31.12 19.65 16.01
C LEU A 559 31.72 18.26 16.21
N ARG A 560 30.90 17.32 16.68
CA ARG A 560 31.29 15.92 16.89
C ARG A 560 30.88 15.07 15.69
N SER A 561 31.30 13.81 15.66
CA SER A 561 30.91 12.87 14.58
C SER A 561 29.40 12.79 14.41
N GLU A 562 28.63 12.84 15.49
CA GLU A 562 27.17 12.78 15.46
C GLU A 562 26.55 13.97 14.70
N SER A 563 27.25 15.10 14.58
CA SER A 563 26.79 16.25 13.80
C SER A 563 26.73 15.96 12.30
N PHE A 564 27.48 14.97 11.82
CA PHE A 564 27.60 14.63 10.40
C PHE A 564 26.84 13.34 10.04
N GLU A 565 26.20 12.67 11.01
CA GLU A 565 25.39 11.47 10.76
C GLU A 565 23.93 11.85 10.42
N LEU A 566 23.41 11.38 9.29
CA LEU A 566 22.00 11.60 8.90
C LEU A 566 21.04 10.68 9.68
N GLU A 567 21.54 9.57 10.19
CA GLU A 567 20.78 8.58 10.95
C GLU A 567 20.43 9.05 12.37
N ARG A 568 21.10 10.08 12.88
CA ARG A 568 20.95 10.56 14.26
C ARG A 568 20.57 12.04 14.31
N PRO A 569 19.77 12.45 15.31
CA PRO A 569 19.59 13.86 15.59
C PRO A 569 20.93 14.46 16.06
N GLY A 570 21.32 15.56 15.46
CA GLY A 570 22.64 16.18 15.65
C GLY A 570 22.76 17.39 14.72
N GLY A 571 23.40 17.21 13.57
CA GLY A 571 23.50 18.24 12.54
C GLY A 571 22.58 18.05 11.33
N ARG A 572 21.81 16.96 11.26
CA ARG A 572 20.79 16.79 10.21
C ARG A 572 19.66 17.84 10.34
N CYS A 573 19.06 18.21 9.22
CA CYS A 573 17.88 19.06 9.18
C CYS A 573 16.73 18.40 9.96
N ALA A 574 16.08 19.14 10.85
CA ALA A 574 15.00 18.62 11.68
C ALA A 574 13.70 18.40 10.89
N ARG A 575 13.47 19.18 9.83
CA ARG A 575 12.24 19.16 9.03
C ARG A 575 12.12 17.93 8.13
N CYS A 576 13.17 17.62 7.38
CA CYS A 576 13.21 16.47 6.47
C CYS A 576 13.98 15.27 7.05
N GLU A 577 14.45 15.38 8.30
CA GLU A 577 15.23 14.35 8.99
C GLU A 577 16.45 13.84 8.20
N GLY A 578 17.04 14.71 7.37
CA GLY A 578 18.22 14.38 6.58
C GLY A 578 17.96 13.74 5.21
N VAL A 579 16.69 13.52 4.83
CA VAL A 579 16.33 13.05 3.47
C VAL A 579 16.60 14.14 2.43
N GLY A 580 16.35 15.40 2.79
CA GLY A 580 16.44 16.57 1.90
C GLY A 580 15.14 16.90 1.18
N GLU A 581 14.15 16.02 1.27
CA GLU A 581 12.85 16.13 0.60
C GLU A 581 11.72 15.76 1.56
N ILE A 582 10.52 16.29 1.31
CA ILE A 582 9.30 16.03 2.07
C ILE A 582 8.31 15.33 1.14
N VAL A 583 7.80 14.18 1.59
CA VAL A 583 6.81 13.38 0.87
C VAL A 583 5.42 13.64 1.46
N HIS A 584 4.61 14.41 0.75
CA HIS A 584 3.20 14.62 1.01
C HIS A 584 2.40 13.43 0.48
N ARG A 585 1.87 12.62 1.39
CA ARG A 585 1.00 11.50 1.04
C ARG A 585 -0.35 12.02 0.60
N LEU A 586 -0.77 11.67 -0.61
CA LEU A 586 -2.05 12.07 -1.17
C LEU A 586 -2.97 10.86 -1.20
N GLU A 587 -4.22 11.04 -0.79
CA GLU A 587 -5.15 9.93 -0.57
C GLU A 587 -5.67 9.30 -1.88
N TYR A 588 -5.51 10.00 -3.01
CA TYR A 588 -6.07 9.61 -4.32
C TYR A 588 -5.14 9.82 -5.52
N VAL A 589 -3.90 10.26 -5.29
CA VAL A 589 -2.90 10.59 -6.33
C VAL A 589 -1.53 10.10 -5.86
N GLU A 590 -0.58 9.92 -6.77
CA GLU A 590 0.81 9.61 -6.40
C GLU A 590 1.37 10.61 -5.38
N ASP A 591 2.09 10.11 -4.38
CA ASP A 591 2.71 10.89 -3.30
C ASP A 591 3.56 12.04 -3.82
N LEU A 592 3.37 13.25 -3.26
CA LEU A 592 4.04 14.48 -3.67
C LEU A 592 5.36 14.72 -2.97
N VAL A 593 6.44 14.71 -3.73
CA VAL A 593 7.79 14.97 -3.24
C VAL A 593 8.17 16.41 -3.54
N VAL A 594 8.48 17.17 -2.50
CA VAL A 594 9.01 18.54 -2.59
C VAL A 594 10.37 18.65 -1.89
N ILE A 595 11.19 19.59 -2.34
CA ILE A 595 12.47 19.87 -1.66
C ILE A 595 12.14 20.45 -0.29
N CYS A 596 12.91 20.04 0.73
CA CYS A 596 12.76 20.59 2.07
C CYS A 596 13.05 22.11 2.05
N PRO A 597 12.09 22.98 2.44
CA PRO A 597 12.29 24.42 2.41
C PRO A 597 13.32 24.89 3.46
N ASP A 598 13.45 24.19 4.58
CA ASP A 598 14.33 24.60 5.69
C ASP A 598 15.83 24.36 5.39
N CYS A 599 16.15 23.39 4.55
CA CYS A 599 17.54 23.07 4.21
C CYS A 599 17.83 23.15 2.71
N GLU A 600 16.83 23.49 1.89
CA GLU A 600 16.94 23.58 0.43
C GLU A 600 17.55 22.32 -0.20
N GLY A 601 17.28 21.14 0.36
CA GLY A 601 17.84 19.86 -0.10
C GLY A 601 19.27 19.57 0.36
N ARG A 602 19.91 20.45 1.12
CA ARG A 602 21.28 20.30 1.66
C ARG A 602 21.38 19.32 2.83
N ARG A 603 20.24 18.88 3.39
CA ARG A 603 20.08 17.79 4.40
C ARG A 603 20.66 18.05 5.79
N PHE A 604 21.61 18.96 5.92
CA PHE A 604 22.23 19.36 7.18
C PHE A 604 21.86 20.81 7.54
N ARG A 605 22.07 21.16 8.81
CA ARG A 605 22.03 22.55 9.29
C ARG A 605 23.23 23.31 8.78
N GLU A 606 23.07 24.62 8.62
CA GLU A 606 24.11 25.50 8.04
C GLU A 606 25.43 25.45 8.81
N GLU A 607 25.38 25.34 10.14
CA GLU A 607 26.53 25.21 11.04
C GLU A 607 27.46 24.04 10.70
N VAL A 608 26.93 22.97 10.11
CA VAL A 608 27.70 21.76 9.77
C VAL A 608 28.64 22.02 8.60
N PHE A 609 28.31 22.97 7.71
CA PHE A 609 29.07 23.21 6.48
C PHE A 609 30.40 23.93 6.70
N VAL A 610 30.66 24.45 7.92
CA VAL A 610 31.94 25.04 8.31
C VAL A 610 33.08 23.99 8.32
N ALA A 611 32.75 22.73 8.54
CA ALA A 611 33.71 21.63 8.46
C ALA A 611 33.95 21.24 7.00
N THR A 612 35.17 21.46 6.52
CA THR A 612 35.55 21.13 5.14
C THR A 612 36.73 20.17 5.11
N VAL A 613 36.65 19.20 4.21
CA VAL A 613 37.73 18.27 3.89
C VAL A 613 38.21 18.65 2.50
N ARG A 614 39.47 19.04 2.34
CA ARG A 614 40.05 19.43 1.04
C ARG A 614 39.22 20.51 0.30
N GLY A 615 38.65 21.45 1.06
CA GLY A 615 37.86 22.56 0.52
C GLY A 615 36.39 22.24 0.20
N ALA A 616 35.92 21.02 0.40
CA ALA A 616 34.51 20.65 0.21
C ALA A 616 33.85 20.33 1.55
N SER A 617 32.62 20.81 1.76
CA SER A 617 31.77 20.46 2.90
C SER A 617 31.11 19.09 2.70
N ILE A 618 30.49 18.56 3.75
CA ILE A 618 29.69 17.33 3.63
C ILE A 618 28.48 17.52 2.71
N GLY A 619 27.94 18.75 2.63
CA GLY A 619 26.85 19.09 1.70
C GLY A 619 27.29 18.94 0.25
N ASP A 620 28.47 19.48 -0.09
CA ASP A 620 29.02 19.40 -1.45
C ASP A 620 29.36 17.95 -1.82
N LEU A 621 29.85 17.16 -0.85
CA LEU A 621 30.08 15.73 -1.05
C LEU A 621 28.78 14.96 -1.36
N MET A 622 27.62 15.39 -0.84
CA MET A 622 26.33 14.77 -1.13
C MET A 622 25.84 15.08 -2.55
N GLU A 623 26.34 16.15 -3.17
CA GLU A 623 26.05 16.52 -4.57
C GLU A 623 27.00 15.87 -5.57
N MET A 624 28.13 15.32 -5.10
CA MET A 624 29.04 14.54 -5.95
C MET A 624 28.40 13.22 -6.40
N THR A 625 28.66 12.87 -7.66
CA THR A 625 28.42 11.52 -8.17
C THR A 625 29.29 10.48 -7.45
N VAL A 626 28.90 9.21 -7.46
CA VAL A 626 29.71 8.11 -6.92
C VAL A 626 31.10 8.11 -7.55
N ASP A 627 31.21 8.42 -8.84
CA ASP A 627 32.47 8.50 -9.57
C ASP A 627 33.38 9.64 -9.08
N GLU A 628 32.83 10.85 -8.91
CA GLU A 628 33.54 11.98 -8.33
C GLU A 628 33.94 11.73 -6.88
N ALA A 629 33.03 11.19 -6.07
CA ALA A 629 33.28 10.84 -4.69
C ALA A 629 34.39 9.79 -4.55
N ALA A 630 34.48 8.82 -5.47
CA ALA A 630 35.54 7.82 -5.49
C ALA A 630 36.93 8.46 -5.72
N ARG A 631 37.02 9.47 -6.59
CA ARG A 631 38.25 10.27 -6.80
C ARG A 631 38.55 11.15 -5.59
N PHE A 632 37.52 11.78 -5.03
CA PHE A 632 37.65 12.67 -3.88
C PHE A 632 38.14 11.90 -2.65
N LEU A 633 37.59 10.73 -2.35
CA LEU A 633 37.93 9.91 -1.18
C LEU A 633 39.04 8.89 -1.44
N HIS A 634 39.91 9.13 -2.42
CA HIS A 634 40.95 8.17 -2.83
C HIS A 634 41.96 7.74 -1.75
N ARG A 635 42.04 8.45 -0.63
CA ARG A 635 42.93 8.12 0.50
C ARG A 635 42.25 7.27 1.57
N GLU A 636 40.92 7.22 1.56
CA GLU A 636 40.13 6.53 2.58
C GLU A 636 39.86 5.09 2.12
N GLN A 637 40.69 4.15 2.58
CA GLN A 637 40.71 2.77 2.05
C GLN A 637 39.32 2.10 2.01
N ARG A 638 38.56 2.20 3.11
CA ARG A 638 37.22 1.57 3.21
C ARG A 638 36.18 2.31 2.36
N PRO A 639 35.97 3.64 2.48
CA PRO A 639 35.09 4.37 1.57
C PRO A 639 35.44 4.16 0.09
N GLN A 640 36.72 4.19 -0.26
CA GLN A 640 37.17 3.98 -1.64
C GLN A 640 36.83 2.57 -2.16
N ALA A 641 37.00 1.53 -1.34
CA ALA A 641 36.63 0.16 -1.73
C ALA A 641 35.12 0.03 -2.02
N ILE A 642 34.28 0.67 -1.21
CA ILE A 642 32.83 0.68 -1.39
C ILE A 642 32.44 1.46 -2.65
N LEU A 643 33.00 2.65 -2.84
CA LEU A 643 32.70 3.50 -4.00
C LEU A 643 33.17 2.87 -5.31
N ARG A 644 34.34 2.24 -5.33
CA ARG A 644 34.79 1.45 -6.49
C ARG A 644 33.87 0.28 -6.78
N ALA A 645 33.38 -0.41 -5.75
CA ALA A 645 32.40 -1.46 -5.97
C ALA A 645 31.11 -0.92 -6.56
N ALA A 646 30.62 0.23 -6.06
CA ALA A 646 29.42 0.90 -6.55
C ALA A 646 29.57 1.40 -8.01
N GLN A 647 30.74 1.94 -8.38
CA GLN A 647 31.06 2.29 -9.77
C GLN A 647 30.92 1.07 -10.68
N VAL A 648 31.56 -0.04 -10.30
CA VAL A 648 31.48 -1.32 -11.03
C VAL A 648 30.08 -1.91 -11.00
N ASP A 649 29.24 -1.55 -10.04
CA ASP A 649 27.83 -1.96 -9.95
C ASP A 649 26.87 -1.04 -10.71
N GLY A 650 27.39 -0.06 -11.46
CA GLY A 650 26.61 0.80 -12.36
C GLY A 650 25.97 2.00 -11.66
N LEU A 651 26.46 2.36 -10.48
CA LEU A 651 26.00 3.53 -9.71
C LEU A 651 26.84 4.78 -9.97
N ALA A 652 27.81 4.74 -10.89
CA ALA A 652 28.83 5.76 -11.10
C ALA A 652 28.25 7.19 -11.28
N SER A 653 27.17 7.34 -12.05
CA SER A 653 26.53 8.63 -12.35
C SER A 653 25.57 9.13 -11.28
N TYR A 654 25.25 8.33 -10.26
CA TYR A 654 24.30 8.72 -9.23
C TYR A 654 24.98 9.54 -8.14
N GLN A 655 24.31 10.58 -7.65
CA GLN A 655 24.81 11.40 -6.55
C GLN A 655 24.70 10.66 -5.21
N LEU A 656 25.66 10.88 -4.31
CA LEU A 656 25.64 10.29 -2.97
C LEU A 656 24.38 10.68 -2.17
N GLY A 657 23.85 11.87 -2.39
CA GLY A 657 22.63 12.35 -1.75
C GLY A 657 21.32 11.86 -2.36
N THR A 658 21.35 11.07 -3.44
CA THR A 658 20.13 10.59 -4.10
C THR A 658 19.21 9.89 -3.09
N PRO A 659 17.97 10.37 -2.90
CA PRO A 659 17.02 9.72 -2.00
C PRO A 659 16.68 8.31 -2.48
N VAL A 660 16.54 7.37 -1.53
CA VAL A 660 16.30 5.95 -1.85
C VAL A 660 14.99 5.73 -2.61
N HIS A 661 13.96 6.54 -2.34
CA HIS A 661 12.68 6.43 -3.05
C HIS A 661 12.75 6.76 -4.55
N ARG A 662 13.84 7.39 -5.02
CA ARG A 662 14.12 7.64 -6.45
C ARG A 662 14.95 6.54 -7.11
N LEU A 663 15.50 5.63 -6.30
CA LEU A 663 16.26 4.50 -6.79
C LEU A 663 15.28 3.36 -7.06
N ASP A 664 15.42 2.71 -8.21
CA ASP A 664 14.68 1.49 -8.45
C ASP A 664 15.21 0.35 -7.56
N ARG A 665 14.43 -0.73 -7.48
CA ARG A 665 14.79 -1.92 -6.70
C ARG A 665 16.16 -2.48 -7.07
N LEU A 666 16.53 -2.40 -8.34
CA LEU A 666 17.76 -3.00 -8.89
C LEU A 666 18.99 -2.23 -8.42
N LEU A 667 18.92 -0.90 -8.48
CA LEU A 667 19.93 0.02 -7.99
C LEU A 667 20.08 -0.06 -6.47
N ILE A 668 18.99 -0.21 -5.71
CA ILE A 668 19.05 -0.45 -4.26
C ILE A 668 19.80 -1.74 -3.97
N LEU A 669 19.47 -2.84 -4.67
CA LEU A 669 20.17 -4.12 -4.51
C LEU A 669 21.68 -3.96 -4.80
N ARG A 670 22.04 -3.32 -5.92
CA ARG A 670 23.42 -3.02 -6.30
C ARG A 670 24.14 -2.20 -5.25
N ALA A 671 23.51 -1.16 -4.70
CA ALA A 671 24.09 -0.32 -3.65
C ALA A 671 24.33 -1.12 -2.37
N LEU A 672 23.38 -1.98 -1.98
CA LEU A 672 23.54 -2.85 -0.81
C LEU A 672 24.67 -3.87 -1.01
N LEU A 673 24.82 -4.45 -2.21
CA LEU A 673 25.94 -5.35 -2.52
C LEU A 673 27.28 -4.59 -2.45
N ALA A 674 27.37 -3.41 -3.07
CA ALA A 674 28.55 -2.54 -3.02
C ALA A 674 28.95 -2.13 -1.59
N ALA A 675 27.98 -1.80 -0.75
CA ALA A 675 28.20 -1.43 0.65
C ALA A 675 28.96 -2.51 1.45
N HIS A 676 28.73 -3.78 1.08
CA HIS A 676 29.35 -4.92 1.73
C HIS A 676 30.64 -5.36 1.06
N ALA A 677 30.88 -4.91 -0.17
CA ALA A 677 32.08 -5.27 -0.92
C ALA A 677 33.37 -4.89 -0.19
N GLY A 678 33.39 -3.86 0.66
CA GLY A 678 34.57 -3.47 1.43
C GLY A 678 34.79 -4.22 2.75
N ARG A 679 33.77 -4.89 3.29
CA ARG A 679 33.77 -5.43 4.66
C ARG A 679 33.42 -6.91 4.78
N ALA A 680 32.92 -7.53 3.71
CA ALA A 680 32.48 -8.92 3.74
C ALA A 680 33.64 -9.85 4.10
N ASP A 681 33.36 -10.79 5.01
CA ASP A 681 34.28 -11.84 5.42
C ASP A 681 33.60 -13.21 5.45
N HIS A 682 34.35 -14.24 5.81
CA HIS A 682 33.89 -15.62 5.87
C HIS A 682 32.79 -15.92 6.90
N ARG A 683 32.47 -14.96 7.77
CA ARG A 683 31.40 -15.08 8.78
C ARG A 683 30.14 -14.33 8.37
N ASP A 684 30.08 -13.81 7.14
CA ASP A 684 28.90 -13.14 6.61
C ASP A 684 28.11 -14.10 5.68
N LEU A 685 26.80 -14.20 5.91
CA LEU A 685 25.82 -14.90 5.08
C LEU A 685 24.91 -13.89 4.39
N PHE A 686 24.83 -13.93 3.07
CA PHE A 686 23.95 -13.11 2.25
C PHE A 686 22.82 -13.96 1.67
N LEU A 687 21.58 -13.60 1.98
CA LEU A 687 20.38 -14.22 1.42
C LEU A 687 19.78 -13.25 0.40
N VAL A 688 19.76 -13.60 -0.89
CA VAL A 688 19.35 -12.68 -1.97
C VAL A 688 18.16 -13.23 -2.75
N GLU A 689 17.05 -12.50 -2.76
CA GLU A 689 15.87 -12.90 -3.52
C GLU A 689 15.82 -12.24 -4.90
N ARG A 690 15.52 -13.06 -5.90
CA ARG A 690 15.35 -12.66 -7.31
C ARG A 690 16.52 -11.81 -7.83
N ALA A 691 17.75 -12.30 -7.64
CA ALA A 691 18.98 -11.61 -8.05
C ALA A 691 19.01 -11.32 -9.56
N GLY A 692 19.11 -10.06 -9.95
CA GLY A 692 19.12 -9.62 -11.35
C GLY A 692 17.78 -9.80 -12.08
N ALA A 693 16.68 -10.10 -11.39
CA ALA A 693 15.37 -10.21 -12.03
C ALA A 693 14.89 -8.84 -12.52
N GLY A 694 14.62 -8.71 -13.82
CA GLY A 694 14.29 -7.44 -14.46
C GLY A 694 15.51 -6.69 -14.99
N GLU A 695 16.71 -7.25 -14.87
CA GLU A 695 17.89 -6.68 -15.52
C GLU A 695 18.07 -7.25 -16.94
N ASP A 696 18.74 -6.48 -17.81
CA ASP A 696 19.25 -7.01 -19.06
C ASP A 696 20.41 -8.00 -18.81
N GLN A 697 20.89 -8.66 -19.86
CA GLN A 697 21.99 -9.63 -19.70
C GLN A 697 23.26 -8.98 -19.13
N ALA A 698 23.55 -7.74 -19.50
CA ALA A 698 24.73 -7.02 -19.02
C ALA A 698 24.61 -6.73 -17.52
N GLY A 699 23.47 -6.23 -17.07
CA GLY A 699 23.18 -6.00 -15.67
C GLY A 699 23.18 -7.30 -14.87
N ALA A 700 22.49 -8.34 -15.35
CA ALA A 700 22.45 -9.62 -14.65
C ALA A 700 23.87 -10.19 -14.43
N ARG A 701 24.78 -10.03 -15.40
CA ARG A 701 26.21 -10.36 -15.24
C ARG A 701 26.88 -9.49 -14.19
N GLN A 702 26.63 -8.19 -14.20
CA GLN A 702 27.15 -7.25 -13.21
C GLN A 702 26.74 -7.64 -11.78
N VAL A 703 25.46 -7.92 -11.55
CA VAL A 703 24.96 -8.42 -10.25
C VAL A 703 25.60 -9.75 -9.89
N HIS A 704 25.75 -10.68 -10.84
CA HIS A 704 26.45 -11.94 -10.61
C HIS A 704 27.90 -11.71 -10.14
N GLU A 705 28.62 -10.78 -10.78
CA GLU A 705 29.98 -10.41 -10.41
C GLU A 705 30.06 -9.74 -9.03
N SER A 706 29.07 -8.93 -8.65
CA SER A 706 28.97 -8.38 -7.29
C SER A 706 28.81 -9.49 -6.24
N LEU A 707 27.96 -10.49 -6.50
CA LEU A 707 27.81 -11.65 -5.63
C LEU A 707 29.11 -12.47 -5.55
N ARG A 708 29.76 -12.71 -6.69
CA ARG A 708 31.05 -13.42 -6.75
C ARG A 708 32.16 -12.67 -6.02
N ARG A 709 32.18 -11.34 -6.01
CA ARG A 709 33.12 -10.54 -5.19
C ARG A 709 32.94 -10.77 -3.69
N LEU A 710 31.70 -10.96 -3.22
CA LEU A 710 31.44 -11.31 -1.81
C LEU A 710 31.97 -12.72 -1.50
N VAL A 711 31.69 -13.68 -2.38
CA VAL A 711 32.17 -15.07 -2.23
C VAL A 711 33.70 -15.15 -2.27
N ALA A 712 34.35 -14.39 -3.14
CA ALA A 712 35.82 -14.32 -3.23
C ALA A 712 36.49 -13.83 -1.93
N ARG A 713 35.75 -13.11 -1.08
CA ARG A 713 36.20 -12.71 0.27
C ARG A 713 35.89 -13.74 1.35
N GLY A 714 35.32 -14.87 0.96
CA GLY A 714 34.95 -16.00 1.81
C GLY A 714 33.51 -16.00 2.28
N ALA A 715 32.71 -14.98 1.96
CA ALA A 715 31.32 -14.92 2.39
C ALA A 715 30.48 -16.02 1.72
N THR A 716 29.36 -16.38 2.36
CA THR A 716 28.40 -17.35 1.78
C THR A 716 27.23 -16.59 1.17
N VAL A 717 26.83 -16.93 -0.05
CA VAL A 717 25.70 -16.30 -0.73
C VAL A 717 24.67 -17.37 -1.08
N VAL A 718 23.45 -17.25 -0.56
CA VAL A 718 22.30 -18.08 -0.93
C VAL A 718 21.33 -17.21 -1.72
N ALA A 719 21.12 -17.52 -2.98
CA ALA A 719 20.25 -16.74 -3.86
C ALA A 719 19.19 -17.61 -4.54
N THR A 720 17.97 -17.08 -4.64
CA THR A 720 16.92 -17.76 -5.41
C THR A 720 17.18 -17.62 -6.92
N ARG A 721 16.87 -18.64 -7.71
CA ARG A 721 17.02 -18.60 -9.17
C ARG A 721 16.38 -17.35 -9.78
N ALA A 722 17.18 -16.65 -10.60
CA ALA A 722 16.80 -15.49 -11.40
C ALA A 722 17.82 -15.30 -12.54
N MET A 723 17.90 -14.12 -13.18
CA MET A 723 18.80 -13.92 -14.32
C MET A 723 20.28 -13.87 -13.91
N ALA A 724 20.62 -13.34 -12.72
CA ALA A 724 22.02 -13.28 -12.27
C ALA A 724 22.50 -14.61 -11.68
N VAL A 725 21.61 -15.40 -11.07
CA VAL A 725 21.96 -16.68 -10.43
C VAL A 725 21.10 -17.79 -11.01
N THR A 726 21.76 -18.70 -11.72
CA THR A 726 21.17 -19.86 -12.38
C THR A 726 21.83 -21.13 -11.85
N PRO A 727 21.19 -22.31 -12.01
CA PRO A 727 21.80 -23.58 -11.62
C PRO A 727 23.19 -23.79 -12.23
N ASP A 728 23.42 -23.32 -13.46
CA ASP A 728 24.65 -23.56 -14.21
C ASP A 728 25.83 -22.67 -13.75
N ASN A 729 25.54 -21.52 -13.13
CA ASN A 729 26.56 -20.56 -12.70
C ASN A 729 26.76 -20.50 -11.18
N ALA A 730 26.07 -21.35 -10.43
CA ALA A 730 26.22 -21.51 -8.99
C ALA A 730 27.20 -22.64 -8.65
N ASP A 731 27.72 -22.64 -7.42
CA ASP A 731 28.62 -23.69 -6.93
C ASP A 731 27.83 -24.86 -6.32
N TRP A 732 26.63 -24.57 -5.81
CA TRP A 732 25.71 -25.54 -5.21
C TRP A 732 24.27 -25.27 -5.62
N LEU A 733 23.49 -26.32 -5.85
CA LEU A 733 22.10 -26.26 -6.25
C LEU A 733 21.20 -26.89 -5.19
N VAL A 734 20.15 -26.17 -4.81
CA VAL A 734 19.05 -26.66 -3.98
C VAL A 734 17.76 -26.52 -4.77
N SER A 735 17.15 -27.64 -5.18
CA SER A 735 15.88 -27.66 -5.91
C SER A 735 14.72 -27.93 -4.96
N MET A 736 13.74 -27.03 -4.94
CA MET A 736 12.51 -27.14 -4.15
C MET A 736 11.31 -27.54 -5.02
N GLY A 737 10.38 -28.33 -4.48
CA GLY A 737 9.20 -28.82 -5.19
C GLY A 737 8.50 -29.97 -4.46
N PRO A 738 7.83 -30.91 -5.17
CA PRO A 738 7.55 -30.90 -6.62
C PRO A 738 6.36 -30.00 -7.03
N GLY A 739 5.52 -29.57 -6.10
CA GLY A 739 4.37 -28.70 -6.35
C GLY A 739 4.49 -27.31 -5.71
N THR A 740 3.36 -26.61 -5.61
CA THR A 740 3.22 -25.27 -5.00
C THR A 740 2.27 -25.32 -3.81
N GLY A 741 2.42 -24.42 -2.83
CA GLY A 741 1.57 -24.40 -1.63
C GLY A 741 1.76 -25.68 -0.79
N ALA A 742 0.66 -26.34 -0.41
CA ALA A 742 0.70 -27.57 0.41
C ALA A 742 1.43 -28.76 -0.26
N ALA A 743 1.55 -28.75 -1.60
CA ALA A 743 2.30 -29.77 -2.36
C ALA A 743 3.77 -29.37 -2.62
N GLY A 744 4.19 -28.20 -2.15
CA GLY A 744 5.57 -27.69 -2.22
C GLY A 744 6.30 -27.81 -0.88
N GLY A 745 7.38 -27.05 -0.71
CA GLY A 745 8.09 -26.96 0.58
C GLY A 745 9.06 -28.11 0.87
N ARG A 746 9.27 -29.05 -0.06
CA ARG A 746 10.24 -30.16 0.06
C ARG A 746 11.52 -29.88 -0.72
N ILE A 747 12.63 -30.42 -0.22
CA ILE A 747 13.90 -30.49 -0.97
C ILE A 747 13.83 -31.70 -1.89
N VAL A 748 13.86 -31.45 -3.21
CA VAL A 748 13.89 -32.50 -4.22
C VAL A 748 15.33 -32.94 -4.47
N VAL A 749 16.25 -31.99 -4.58
CA VAL A 749 17.68 -32.21 -4.81
C VAL A 749 18.48 -31.17 -4.05
N SER A 750 19.58 -31.58 -3.42
CA SER A 750 20.65 -30.70 -2.94
C SER A 750 21.97 -31.32 -3.38
N LYS A 751 22.73 -30.62 -4.24
CA LYS A 751 23.99 -31.16 -4.78
C LYS A 751 24.96 -30.07 -5.20
N GLN A 752 26.23 -30.41 -5.25
CA GLN A 752 27.26 -29.59 -5.89
C GLN A 752 27.01 -29.51 -7.39
N VAL A 753 27.20 -28.33 -7.97
CA VAL A 753 27.15 -28.14 -9.42
C VAL A 753 28.55 -28.36 -9.97
N SER A 754 28.72 -29.37 -10.81
CA SER A 754 29.92 -29.54 -11.63
C SER A 754 29.88 -28.44 -12.70
N GLY A 755 30.80 -27.47 -12.64
CA GLY A 755 30.90 -26.46 -13.69
C GLY A 755 31.16 -27.11 -15.07
N PRO A 756 30.85 -26.44 -16.19
CA PRO A 756 31.28 -26.92 -17.49
C PRO A 756 32.82 -27.05 -17.49
N ALA A 757 33.30 -28.19 -17.97
CA ALA A 757 34.72 -28.48 -18.13
C ALA A 757 35.43 -27.47 -19.06
#